data_AF-A0A416G9I1-F1
#
_entry.id   AF-A0A416G9I1-F1
#
_cell.length_a   1.000
_cell.length_b   1.000
_cell.length_c   1.000
_cell.angle_alpha   90.00
_cell.angle_beta   90.00
_cell.angle_gamma   90.00
#
_symmetry.space_group_name_H-M   'P 1'
#
loop_
_entity.id
_entity.type
_entity.pdbx_description
1 polymer ?
#
loop_
_entity_poly.entity_id
_entity_poly.type
_entity_poly.pdbx_seq_one_letter_code
_entity_poly.pdbx_strand_id
1 'polypeptide(L)'
;MKKLLLLGSLITATAMQAQETGKTTYYWPNERVTEITDGTQYFIYNTANDGQDRSYFLYSNGSELRTNNVSPKTFTTSDASYLFTAKKPEAPIADSHWYLNCIHGIVGHGGQTNNTETRDLFISYWYGNDQILKGGAKSEDADGNLQNPNEVDTKTWAITIKPEKNPNSSDNSYAWNGNSSGAGLGNAWTRWAQAHPYAFYTISSKEISDQAISNNQEKTNRTGLISDVAFSLQKAYGLVKDGNKYYSNYPETTPAENSSYANLIDGNDNSIFHSSWSASGADTDPKHYLRAELETPQSSFYLITKRRTSNNNNRPTNILVEGSNEENGTYTTIATLEGLPTTDTEYYYFSNKISSSTAYKYIRFTPQTINTGTRFFTYSEFYLIEANSETDDAISKIKAFYNDRSLSIKDENFETNVLSGYTAVKEVQETLNLSLYKAEARALLEANANNHAADPALGQYPTEAYNTFKTAIEKSDITAEELGTAVRTFKFSINAPVFTINGAFSGDYQTTGKSIYYKADNSANPLWWDKATNKYDKTMLWKFAGSTSTTAEVGQTYTAMNLSAEVYFWDVESLNITQTDPENQDGIVLVKTAGNNTPVHADRSGTIVRWNASAPTSASAWTITYVGESYDIEKINDEQLAAYAALKTLVAECEPYSDKIGDGLGQFTCNGYDFVQIFNEAKKAAEQDIYENADLDVIAIKENLENAKNALAINQPAAGKFYRFKSATQNNYIASNGISGRPLMTDNADEAVFYLTADSKLITSNLLAMDNYNVVANLGQATTFKASNNKIGTYVIRNNGHSYYAKATGEALDRWGNESEAINNQANCAWILEEVTDEAQQPKLSKAMTADYATLAAPVALNIPEGVKAYTVTVDVDKESAVLEEVTEVIPAGVAVVLKKEGSESSFDFTLAAEGTTANSNNMVGVYTSTEIAADVNAYILGNGSNGIGFYQMNAEDRTLGANKAYLALPTSVSHIRSITIGGPTTGIEDSVAEDAQTEEYYDLQGRRVMNPTKGIYVTKNGKKVIFNK
;
A
#
# COMPACT_ATOMS: atom_id res chain seq x y z
N MET A 1 -2.34 -15.00 31.99
CA MET A 1 -1.59 -15.45 30.79
C MET A 1 -1.05 -14.22 30.06
N LYS A 2 0.23 -13.88 30.32
CA LYS A 2 1.02 -12.89 29.56
C LYS A 2 1.82 -13.56 28.42
N LYS A 3 1.33 -14.71 27.92
CA LYS A 3 2.04 -15.61 27.01
C LYS A 3 1.89 -15.12 25.56
N LEU A 4 2.69 -14.11 25.18
CA LEU A 4 3.22 -13.83 23.83
C LEU A 4 3.77 -12.40 23.70
N LEU A 5 3.62 -11.56 24.73
CA LEU A 5 4.14 -10.18 24.72
C LEU A 5 5.63 -10.07 25.06
N LEU A 6 6.31 -11.19 25.34
CA LEU A 6 7.73 -11.18 25.71
C LEU A 6 8.65 -10.65 24.59
N LEU A 7 8.22 -10.71 23.32
CA LEU A 7 8.98 -10.16 22.20
C LEU A 7 8.69 -8.68 21.93
N GLY A 8 7.45 -8.20 22.17
CA GLY A 8 7.10 -6.80 22.00
C GLY A 8 7.89 -5.87 22.93
N SER A 9 8.16 -6.33 24.15
CA SER A 9 9.05 -5.66 25.10
C SER A 9 10.56 -5.84 24.80
N LEU A 10 10.93 -6.89 24.05
CA LEU A 10 12.33 -7.10 23.62
C LEU A 10 12.69 -6.14 22.47
N ILE A 11 11.76 -5.87 21.55
CA ILE A 11 12.00 -5.01 20.38
C ILE A 11 12.01 -3.52 20.75
N THR A 12 11.20 -3.10 21.74
CA THR A 12 11.32 -1.73 22.28
C THR A 12 12.59 -1.55 23.13
N ALA A 13 13.21 -2.63 23.59
CA ALA A 13 14.48 -2.59 24.32
C ALA A 13 15.71 -2.67 23.40
N THR A 14 15.62 -3.33 22.23
CA THR A 14 16.73 -3.34 21.25
C THR A 14 16.90 -1.99 20.56
N ALA A 15 15.84 -1.17 20.48
CA ALA A 15 15.94 0.23 20.02
C ALA A 15 16.46 1.20 21.11
N MET A 16 16.66 0.76 22.35
CA MET A 16 17.25 1.56 23.43
C MET A 16 18.66 1.07 23.86
N GLN A 17 19.25 0.15 23.11
CA GLN A 17 20.60 -0.40 23.39
C GLN A 17 21.55 -0.33 22.19
N ALA A 18 21.41 0.72 21.37
CA ALA A 18 22.47 1.16 20.49
C ALA A 18 22.77 2.62 20.78
N GLN A 19 23.78 2.80 21.64
CA GLN A 19 24.61 4.00 21.74
C GLN A 19 24.08 5.17 22.60
N GLU A 20 24.19 5.06 23.92
CA GLU A 20 24.61 6.24 24.71
C GLU A 20 26.14 6.22 24.81
N THR A 21 26.80 6.82 23.81
CA THR A 21 28.24 7.15 23.87
C THR A 21 28.45 8.28 24.87
N GLY A 22 28.27 7.96 26.15
CA GLY A 22 28.55 8.83 27.29
C GLY A 22 29.44 8.12 28.30
N LYS A 23 30.39 8.88 28.85
CA LYS A 23 31.09 8.49 30.07
C LYS A 23 30.75 9.51 31.12
N THR A 24 30.42 9.03 32.31
CA THR A 24 30.23 9.87 33.49
C THR A 24 31.50 9.80 34.35
N THR A 25 32.05 10.96 34.70
CA THR A 25 33.15 11.04 35.66
C THR A 25 32.61 10.94 37.07
N TYR A 26 33.06 9.92 37.80
CA TYR A 26 32.81 9.78 39.23
C TYR A 26 34.03 10.25 40.01
N TYR A 27 33.76 10.86 41.16
CA TYR A 27 34.74 11.46 42.05
C TYR A 27 34.60 10.90 43.46
N TRP A 28 35.71 10.73 44.17
CA TRP A 28 35.73 10.35 45.59
C TRP A 28 36.96 10.89 46.33
N PRO A 29 36.93 10.97 47.66
CA PRO A 29 38.05 11.42 48.46
C PRO A 29 39.22 10.45 48.35
N ASN A 30 40.43 10.97 48.10
CA ASN A 30 41.66 10.19 48.03
C ASN A 30 42.48 10.33 49.31
N GLU A 31 43.33 11.36 49.37
CA GLU A 31 44.20 11.63 50.52
C GLU A 31 43.78 12.92 51.20
N ARG A 32 43.69 12.89 52.53
CA ARG A 32 43.52 14.09 53.35
C ARG A 32 44.81 14.89 53.33
N VAL A 33 44.75 16.15 52.91
CA VAL A 33 45.96 16.95 52.79
C VAL A 33 46.47 17.44 54.14
N THR A 34 47.72 17.90 54.17
CA THR A 34 48.30 18.60 55.31
C THR A 34 48.60 20.07 55.00
N GLU A 35 48.48 20.47 53.73
CA GLU A 35 48.67 21.83 53.21
C GLU A 35 47.69 22.06 52.05
N ILE A 36 47.23 23.31 51.87
CA ILE A 36 46.36 23.71 50.76
C ILE A 36 47.21 24.32 49.67
N THR A 37 47.03 23.87 48.43
CA THR A 37 47.80 24.29 47.25
C THR A 37 46.95 25.17 46.35
N ASP A 38 47.54 26.25 45.83
CA ASP A 38 46.87 27.17 44.90
C ASP A 38 46.47 26.48 43.60
N GLY A 39 45.20 26.61 43.25
CA GLY A 39 44.59 26.07 42.04
C GLY A 39 44.15 24.62 42.14
N THR A 40 44.36 23.95 43.26
CA THR A 40 43.97 22.55 43.45
C THR A 40 42.50 22.44 43.87
N GLN A 41 41.82 21.42 43.34
CA GLN A 41 40.46 21.05 43.73
C GLN A 41 40.46 20.10 44.91
N TYR A 42 39.51 20.29 45.81
CA TYR A 42 39.35 19.49 47.02
C TYR A 42 37.88 19.14 47.26
N PHE A 43 37.66 17.99 47.88
CA PHE A 43 36.47 17.79 48.70
C PHE A 43 36.69 18.42 50.07
N ILE A 44 35.67 19.08 50.60
CA ILE A 44 35.71 19.70 51.93
C ILE A 44 34.72 18.95 52.83
N TYR A 45 35.24 18.38 53.91
CA TYR A 45 34.49 17.54 54.85
C TYR A 45 34.45 18.19 56.23
N ASN A 46 33.27 18.44 56.76
CA ASN A 46 33.09 18.79 58.17
C ASN A 46 33.36 17.54 59.00
N THR A 47 34.32 17.63 59.90
CA THR A 47 34.84 16.47 60.62
C THR A 47 34.56 16.57 62.12
N ALA A 48 33.48 17.24 62.51
CA ALA A 48 33.15 17.42 63.92
C ALA A 48 32.24 16.30 64.43
N ASN A 49 32.72 15.47 65.36
CA ASN A 49 31.90 14.56 66.16
C ASN A 49 31.93 14.98 67.65
N ASP A 50 30.87 15.65 68.13
CA ASP A 50 30.76 16.24 69.48
C ASP A 50 29.77 15.49 70.41
N GLY A 51 29.50 14.21 70.13
CA GLY A 51 28.49 13.39 70.80
C GLY A 51 27.15 13.33 70.05
N GLN A 52 26.97 14.19 69.03
CA GLN A 52 26.03 14.02 67.93
C GLN A 52 26.87 13.89 66.65
N ASP A 53 26.54 12.95 65.78
CA ASP A 53 27.25 12.83 64.50
C ASP A 53 26.92 14.02 63.61
N ARG A 54 27.95 14.81 63.29
CA ARG A 54 27.85 16.02 62.48
C ARG A 54 28.89 16.03 61.35
N SER A 55 29.19 14.84 60.84
CA SER A 55 30.22 14.63 59.83
C SER A 55 29.60 14.67 58.43
N TYR A 56 29.93 15.70 57.61
CA TYR A 56 29.25 15.93 56.33
C TYR A 56 30.18 16.47 55.24
N PHE A 57 30.01 16.04 54.00
CA PHE A 57 30.62 16.70 52.83
C PHE A 57 29.88 17.96 52.46
N LEU A 58 30.64 19.00 52.11
CA LEU A 58 30.10 20.22 51.53
C LEU A 58 29.84 20.07 50.04
N TYR A 59 28.77 20.70 49.57
CA TYR A 59 28.49 20.87 48.15
C TYR A 59 27.72 22.16 47.89
N SER A 60 27.68 22.58 46.62
CA SER A 60 26.89 23.71 46.17
C SER A 60 25.57 23.24 45.55
N ASN A 61 24.43 23.77 46.00
CA ASN A 61 23.15 23.52 45.31
C ASN A 61 22.84 24.54 44.19
N GLY A 62 23.84 25.32 43.77
CA GLY A 62 23.68 26.39 42.78
C GLY A 62 23.33 27.77 43.37
N SER A 63 22.89 27.85 44.62
CA SER A 63 22.66 29.12 45.31
C SER A 63 23.51 29.27 46.56
N GLU A 64 23.65 28.20 47.34
CA GLU A 64 24.32 28.19 48.64
C GLU A 64 24.98 26.84 48.96
N LEU A 65 25.84 26.84 49.97
CA LEU A 65 26.46 25.64 50.51
C LEU A 65 25.44 24.76 51.24
N ARG A 66 25.54 23.46 50.99
CA ARG A 66 24.75 22.39 51.59
C ARG A 66 25.67 21.27 52.06
N THR A 67 25.12 20.38 52.88
CA THR A 67 25.84 19.30 53.54
C THR A 67 25.19 17.95 53.23
N ASN A 68 25.99 16.89 53.08
CA ASN A 68 25.52 15.51 52.94
C ASN A 68 26.21 14.58 53.93
N ASN A 69 25.43 13.77 54.69
CA ASN A 69 25.92 12.93 55.79
C ASN A 69 26.44 11.59 55.28
N VAL A 70 27.67 11.58 54.78
CA VAL A 70 28.31 10.37 54.25
C VAL A 70 29.77 10.36 54.65
N SER A 71 30.24 9.21 55.15
CA SER A 71 31.65 9.00 55.51
C SER A 71 32.56 9.12 54.27
N PRO A 72 33.77 9.69 54.39
CA PRO A 72 34.73 9.79 53.28
C PRO A 72 35.03 8.45 52.60
N LYS A 73 35.10 7.38 53.41
CA LYS A 73 35.38 6.02 52.91
C LYS A 73 34.37 5.54 51.88
N THR A 74 33.08 5.77 52.13
CA THR A 74 31.98 5.30 51.27
C THR A 74 31.52 6.35 50.25
N PHE A 75 32.00 7.59 50.35
CA PHE A 75 31.57 8.65 49.47
C PHE A 75 32.07 8.45 48.03
N THR A 76 31.16 8.60 47.06
CA THR A 76 31.41 8.60 45.62
C THR A 76 30.28 9.39 44.97
N THR A 77 30.58 10.29 44.05
CA THR A 77 29.58 11.14 43.40
C THR A 77 29.98 11.45 41.95
N SER A 78 29.02 11.58 41.05
CA SER A 78 29.24 12.18 39.72
C SER A 78 28.93 13.67 39.69
N ASP A 79 28.43 14.23 40.80
CA ASP A 79 28.08 15.64 40.91
C ASP A 79 29.33 16.48 41.21
N ALA A 80 29.76 17.26 40.22
CA ALA A 80 30.89 18.17 40.33
C ALA A 80 30.64 19.35 41.31
N SER A 81 29.41 19.53 41.82
CA SER A 81 29.08 20.56 42.81
C SER A 81 29.75 20.37 44.17
N TYR A 82 30.30 19.18 44.43
CA TYR A 82 31.08 18.84 45.61
C TYR A 82 32.56 19.26 45.51
N LEU A 83 33.01 19.69 44.32
CA LEU A 83 34.42 20.00 44.06
C LEU A 83 34.68 21.50 44.27
N PHE A 84 35.61 21.83 45.16
CA PHE A 84 35.99 23.21 45.47
C PHE A 84 37.45 23.48 45.12
N THR A 85 37.70 24.46 44.24
CA THR A 85 39.04 24.93 43.91
C THR A 85 39.48 26.00 44.90
N ALA A 86 40.54 25.74 45.65
CA ALA A 86 41.19 26.76 46.48
C ALA A 86 42.12 27.61 45.60
N LYS A 87 41.97 28.93 45.64
CA LYS A 87 42.78 29.87 44.84
C LYS A 87 43.41 30.92 45.73
N LYS A 88 44.70 31.19 45.56
CA LYS A 88 45.41 32.25 46.28
C LYS A 88 45.26 33.57 45.50
N PRO A 89 44.89 34.68 46.16
CA PRO A 89 44.81 35.98 45.49
C PRO A 89 46.20 36.43 44.99
N GLU A 90 46.27 37.19 43.89
CA GLU A 90 47.55 37.71 43.35
C GLU A 90 48.32 38.57 44.37
N ALA A 91 47.59 39.30 45.22
CA ALA A 91 48.12 40.06 46.35
C ALA A 91 47.46 39.59 47.66
N PRO A 92 47.93 38.48 48.27
CA PRO A 92 47.32 37.94 49.48
C PRO A 92 47.63 38.86 50.67
N ILE A 93 46.60 39.19 51.47
CA ILE A 93 46.77 40.05 52.66
C ILE A 93 47.26 39.26 53.89
N ALA A 94 47.24 37.92 53.82
CA ALA A 94 47.77 37.00 54.82
C ALA A 94 48.08 35.64 54.16
N ASP A 95 48.92 34.83 54.80
CA ASP A 95 49.23 33.47 54.30
C ASP A 95 48.00 32.57 54.22
N SER A 96 47.01 32.82 55.07
CA SER A 96 45.72 32.15 55.10
C SER A 96 44.69 32.71 54.10
N HIS A 97 45.04 33.68 53.24
CA HIS A 97 44.09 34.31 52.32
C HIS A 97 43.80 33.43 51.09
N TRP A 98 42.53 33.05 50.89
CA TRP A 98 42.07 32.15 49.83
C TRP A 98 40.72 32.58 49.24
N TYR A 99 40.47 32.19 47.99
CA TYR A 99 39.16 32.11 47.37
C TYR A 99 38.77 30.64 47.23
N LEU A 100 37.48 30.33 47.41
CA LEU A 100 36.92 29.01 47.14
C LEU A 100 35.97 29.12 45.95
N ASN A 101 36.27 28.39 44.88
CA ASN A 101 35.43 28.34 43.68
C ASN A 101 34.78 26.96 43.57
N CYS A 102 33.54 26.91 43.09
CA CYS A 102 32.84 25.67 42.73
C CYS A 102 32.30 25.79 41.30
N ILE A 103 31.65 24.74 40.79
CA ILE A 103 31.08 24.75 39.44
C ILE A 103 30.05 25.87 39.20
N HIS A 104 29.39 26.35 40.26
CA HIS A 104 28.35 27.38 40.16
C HIS A 104 28.87 28.82 40.34
N GLY A 105 30.14 29.01 40.73
CA GLY A 105 30.72 30.33 41.01
C GLY A 105 31.63 30.36 42.24
N ILE A 106 31.86 31.56 42.77
CA ILE A 106 32.74 31.82 43.92
C ILE A 106 31.93 31.76 45.22
N VAL A 107 32.48 31.10 46.24
CA VAL A 107 31.88 31.02 47.57
C VAL A 107 31.99 32.37 48.27
N GLY A 108 30.85 32.96 48.60
CA GLY A 108 30.77 34.23 49.32
C GLY A 108 30.74 34.06 50.83
N HIS A 109 30.87 35.18 51.54
CA HIS A 109 30.81 35.21 53.00
C HIS A 109 29.49 34.68 53.54
N GLY A 110 28.36 34.78 52.86
CA GLY A 110 27.12 34.16 53.35
C GLY A 110 27.02 32.67 53.07
N GLY A 111 28.04 32.02 52.48
CA GLY A 111 27.92 30.65 51.97
C GLY A 111 27.17 30.56 50.64
N GLN A 112 26.88 31.70 49.98
CA GLN A 112 26.35 31.69 48.62
C GLN A 112 27.42 31.18 47.65
N THR A 113 27.03 30.42 46.64
CA THR A 113 27.98 29.72 45.75
C THR A 113 27.94 30.19 44.30
N ASN A 114 27.09 31.16 43.98
CA ASN A 114 26.86 31.69 42.64
C ASN A 114 27.41 33.11 42.44
N ASN A 115 28.37 33.53 43.27
CA ASN A 115 28.96 34.85 43.10
C ASN A 115 29.91 34.87 41.89
N THR A 116 29.89 35.97 41.15
CA THR A 116 30.84 36.25 40.07
C THR A 116 32.03 37.09 40.51
N GLU A 117 31.93 37.74 41.66
CA GLU A 117 32.99 38.56 42.26
C GLU A 117 33.79 37.75 43.28
N THR A 118 35.10 38.01 43.35
CA THR A 118 35.96 37.42 44.36
C THR A 118 35.55 37.87 45.76
N ARG A 119 35.63 36.97 46.74
CA ARG A 119 35.26 37.22 48.13
C ARG A 119 36.36 36.66 49.03
N ASP A 120 37.01 37.55 49.78
CA ASP A 120 38.13 37.21 50.65
C ASP A 120 37.69 36.21 51.74
N LEU A 121 38.13 34.96 51.62
CA LEU A 121 38.00 33.94 52.65
C LEU A 121 39.37 33.64 53.22
N PHE A 122 39.41 33.17 54.46
CA PHE A 122 40.65 32.79 55.09
C PHE A 122 40.55 31.35 55.57
N ILE A 123 41.54 30.54 55.24
CA ILE A 123 41.59 29.12 55.61
C ILE A 123 42.83 28.93 56.48
N SER A 124 42.60 28.79 57.77
CA SER A 124 43.63 28.73 58.80
C SER A 124 43.59 27.40 59.52
N TYR A 125 44.73 26.91 60.00
CA TYR A 125 44.75 25.70 60.82
C TYR A 125 43.88 25.86 62.07
N TRP A 126 43.07 24.84 62.33
CA TRP A 126 42.24 24.78 63.52
C TRP A 126 43.02 24.11 64.65
N TYR A 127 43.15 24.82 65.78
CA TYR A 127 43.83 24.33 66.99
C TYR A 127 42.86 24.42 68.18
N GLY A 128 42.54 23.29 68.79
CA GLY A 128 41.55 23.15 69.85
C GLY A 128 42.05 23.43 71.27
N ASN A 129 43.23 24.04 71.46
CA ASN A 129 43.85 24.18 72.79
C ASN A 129 43.72 25.56 73.46
N ASP A 130 42.73 26.37 73.08
CA ASP A 130 42.31 27.49 73.92
C ASP A 130 41.00 27.12 74.61
N GLN A 131 41.05 26.98 75.93
CA GLN A 131 39.95 26.60 76.81
C GLN A 131 38.63 27.30 76.42
N ILE A 132 37.63 26.54 75.95
CA ILE A 132 36.17 26.65 76.18
C ILE A 132 35.40 25.79 75.15
N LEU A 133 34.83 24.67 75.64
CA LEU A 133 33.59 23.99 75.18
C LEU A 133 33.48 23.25 73.83
N LYS A 134 34.47 22.45 73.41
CA LYS A 134 34.24 21.27 72.52
C LYS A 134 35.26 20.13 72.76
N GLY A 135 35.65 19.88 74.01
CA GLY A 135 36.72 18.95 74.42
C GLY A 135 36.55 17.45 74.11
N GLY A 136 35.62 17.09 73.23
CA GLY A 136 35.41 15.73 72.72
C GLY A 136 35.32 15.63 71.20
N ALA A 137 35.52 16.74 70.46
CA ALA A 137 35.46 16.75 69.00
C ALA A 137 36.50 15.79 68.41
N LYS A 138 36.04 14.74 67.73
CA LYS A 138 36.89 13.83 66.94
C LYS A 138 36.67 14.04 65.45
N SER A 139 37.71 13.77 64.67
CA SER A 139 37.77 13.95 63.21
C SER A 139 37.97 12.61 62.51
N GLU A 140 37.11 12.26 61.55
CA GLU A 140 37.33 11.05 60.74
C GLU A 140 38.53 11.20 59.79
N ASP A 141 39.37 10.16 59.71
CA ASP A 141 40.39 10.02 58.66
C ASP A 141 39.79 9.51 57.34
N ALA A 142 40.63 9.22 56.34
CA ALA A 142 40.18 8.72 55.03
C ALA A 142 39.47 7.35 55.11
N ASP A 143 39.74 6.58 56.17
CA ASP A 143 39.15 5.26 56.43
C ASP A 143 37.91 5.34 57.35
N GLY A 144 37.53 6.54 57.79
CA GLY A 144 36.39 6.76 58.68
C GLY A 144 36.69 6.54 60.16
N ASN A 145 37.95 6.42 60.58
CA ASN A 145 38.30 6.25 61.99
C ASN A 145 38.36 7.61 62.70
N LEU A 146 37.84 7.67 63.92
CA LEU A 146 37.79 8.90 64.73
C LEU A 146 39.15 9.24 65.35
N GLN A 147 39.76 10.33 64.87
CA GLN A 147 41.05 10.87 65.31
C GLN A 147 40.90 12.13 66.18
N ASN A 148 41.94 12.47 66.94
CA ASN A 148 41.99 13.72 67.69
C ASN A 148 42.47 14.87 66.78
N PRO A 149 41.64 15.89 66.49
CA PRO A 149 41.97 16.97 65.55
C PRO A 149 43.16 17.86 65.96
N ASN A 150 43.68 17.70 67.19
CA ASN A 150 44.85 18.44 67.69
C ASN A 150 46.19 17.73 67.44
N GLU A 151 46.19 16.53 66.85
CA GLU A 151 47.42 15.82 66.51
C GLU A 151 47.98 16.32 65.18
N VAL A 152 49.31 16.43 65.08
CA VAL A 152 50.03 17.03 63.94
C VAL A 152 49.67 16.36 62.61
N ASP A 153 49.28 15.09 62.64
CA ASP A 153 48.95 14.27 61.46
C ASP A 153 47.46 14.35 61.08
N THR A 154 46.62 15.02 61.88
CA THR A 154 45.17 15.13 61.65
C THR A 154 44.74 16.47 61.07
N LYS A 155 45.68 17.35 60.69
CA LYS A 155 45.45 18.78 60.36
C LYS A 155 44.04 19.09 59.83
N THR A 156 43.28 19.83 60.65
CA THR A 156 41.97 20.39 60.30
C THR A 156 42.11 21.90 60.07
N TRP A 157 41.17 22.47 59.32
CA TRP A 157 41.12 23.90 59.03
C TRP A 157 39.82 24.53 59.50
N ALA A 158 39.88 25.82 59.80
CA ALA A 158 38.74 26.69 59.96
C ALA A 158 38.64 27.61 58.74
N ILE A 159 37.42 27.82 58.25
CA ILE A 159 37.13 28.82 57.22
C ILE A 159 36.61 30.07 57.94
N THR A 160 37.25 31.22 57.74
CA THR A 160 36.96 32.51 58.39
C THR A 160 36.80 33.65 57.37
N ILE A 161 36.19 34.75 57.77
CA ILE A 161 36.05 35.97 56.94
C ILE A 161 37.10 37.06 57.24
N LYS A 162 38.02 36.77 58.16
CA LYS A 162 39.14 37.65 58.57
C LYS A 162 40.42 36.82 58.74
N PRO A 163 41.63 37.40 58.51
CA PRO A 163 42.90 36.67 58.47
C PRO A 163 43.40 36.16 59.82
N GLU A 164 43.10 36.88 60.91
CA GLU A 164 43.63 36.58 62.24
C GLU A 164 42.81 35.49 62.96
N LYS A 165 43.17 35.09 64.18
CA LYS A 165 42.32 34.27 65.06
C LYS A 165 41.60 35.21 66.04
N ASN A 166 40.28 35.06 66.22
CA ASN A 166 39.56 35.79 67.27
C ASN A 166 39.05 34.84 68.37
N PRO A 167 39.81 34.64 69.46
CA PRO A 167 39.41 33.79 70.58
C PRO A 167 38.40 34.47 71.54
N ASN A 168 38.15 35.78 71.43
CA ASN A 168 37.41 36.57 72.43
C ASN A 168 35.91 36.79 72.10
N SER A 169 35.10 36.86 73.17
CA SER A 169 33.71 36.39 73.25
C SER A 169 32.59 37.42 73.00
N SER A 170 32.77 38.39 72.10
CA SER A 170 31.69 39.34 71.74
C SER A 170 31.30 39.37 70.26
N ASP A 171 32.19 38.97 69.34
CA ASP A 171 31.90 38.92 67.91
C ASP A 171 31.41 37.52 67.52
N ASN A 172 30.12 37.39 67.21
CA ASN A 172 29.51 36.11 66.89
C ASN A 172 29.71 35.71 65.42
N SER A 173 30.26 36.57 64.55
CA SER A 173 30.28 36.33 63.10
C SER A 173 31.69 36.25 62.53
N TYR A 174 32.44 35.20 62.87
CA TYR A 174 33.88 35.11 62.57
C TYR A 174 34.32 33.89 61.75
N ALA A 175 33.97 32.69 62.23
CA ALA A 175 34.38 31.41 61.68
C ALA A 175 33.16 30.57 61.31
N TRP A 176 33.24 29.79 60.25
CA TRP A 176 32.07 29.13 59.70
C TRP A 176 31.67 27.90 60.54
N ASN A 177 30.40 27.84 60.91
CA ASN A 177 29.84 26.83 61.80
C ASN A 177 29.23 25.63 61.05
N GLY A 178 29.26 25.59 59.71
CA GLY A 178 28.84 24.43 58.93
C GLY A 178 27.35 24.05 59.00
N ASN A 179 26.50 24.86 59.65
CA ASN A 179 25.07 24.59 59.76
C ASN A 179 24.30 25.36 58.68
N SER A 180 23.56 24.64 57.82
CA SER A 180 22.64 25.24 56.85
C SER A 180 21.24 25.25 57.44
N SER A 181 20.74 26.41 57.88
CA SER A 181 19.33 26.52 58.28
C SER A 181 18.71 27.81 57.76
N GLY A 182 17.94 27.66 56.67
CA GLY A 182 16.94 28.62 56.19
C GLY A 182 17.48 29.86 55.45
N ALA A 183 16.69 30.33 54.48
CA ALA A 183 16.94 31.58 53.77
C ALA A 183 16.99 32.76 54.76
N GLY A 184 18.17 33.36 54.92
CA GLY A 184 18.43 34.46 55.87
C GLY A 184 19.58 34.14 56.84
N LEU A 185 20.81 34.14 56.33
CA LEU A 185 22.00 33.56 56.99
C LEU A 185 22.68 34.51 57.99
N GLY A 186 21.95 34.96 59.00
CA GLY A 186 22.51 35.67 60.16
C GLY A 186 23.30 34.78 61.14
N ASN A 187 23.15 33.45 61.04
CA ASN A 187 23.62 32.49 62.07
C ASN A 187 24.66 31.45 61.58
N ALA A 188 25.18 31.54 60.35
CA ALA A 188 26.14 30.56 59.81
C ALA A 188 27.58 30.77 60.32
N TRP A 189 27.90 32.01 60.69
CA TRP A 189 29.17 32.37 61.31
C TRP A 189 29.04 32.29 62.83
N THR A 190 30.08 31.78 63.46
CA THR A 190 30.20 31.62 64.90
C THR A 190 31.56 32.12 65.36
N ARG A 191 31.82 32.02 66.65
CA ARG A 191 33.13 32.31 67.26
C ARG A 191 34.12 31.21 66.91
N TRP A 192 35.41 31.54 66.84
CA TRP A 192 36.47 30.56 66.57
C TRP A 192 36.36 29.27 67.42
N ALA A 193 36.11 29.43 68.73
CA ALA A 193 35.99 28.31 69.67
C ALA A 193 34.78 27.39 69.42
N GLN A 194 33.79 27.85 68.64
CA GLN A 194 32.57 27.10 68.32
C GLN A 194 32.53 26.63 66.86
N ALA A 195 33.51 27.04 66.03
CA ALA A 195 33.60 26.68 64.62
C ALA A 195 33.77 25.18 64.41
N HIS A 196 33.32 24.72 63.24
CA HIS A 196 33.55 23.34 62.85
C HIS A 196 34.95 23.18 62.23
N PRO A 197 35.73 22.17 62.64
CA PRO A 197 36.90 21.76 61.89
C PRO A 197 36.48 21.17 60.54
N TYR A 198 37.17 21.56 59.48
CA TYR A 198 37.05 20.98 58.15
C TYR A 198 38.31 20.21 57.80
N ALA A 199 38.18 19.17 56.99
CA ALA A 199 39.25 18.43 56.35
C ALA A 199 39.15 18.61 54.83
N PHE A 200 40.29 18.78 54.18
CA PHE A 200 40.41 18.89 52.72
C PHE A 200 40.98 17.57 52.20
N TYR A 201 40.31 16.98 51.21
CA TYR A 201 40.76 15.76 50.56
C TYR A 201 41.06 16.03 49.09
N THR A 202 42.18 15.50 48.60
CA THR A 202 42.42 15.41 47.16
C THR A 202 41.35 14.55 46.51
N ILE A 203 41.11 14.78 45.22
CA ILE A 203 40.08 14.10 44.46
C ILE A 203 40.72 12.98 43.65
N SER A 204 40.23 11.76 43.85
CA SER A 204 40.35 10.70 42.85
C SER A 204 39.14 10.73 41.94
N SER A 205 39.34 10.38 40.67
CA SER A 205 38.25 10.26 39.72
C SER A 205 38.44 9.10 38.75
N LYS A 206 37.34 8.62 38.20
CA LYS A 206 37.31 7.63 37.12
C LYS A 206 36.12 7.88 36.22
N GLU A 207 36.36 7.83 34.93
CA GLU A 207 35.30 7.82 33.93
C GLU A 207 34.76 6.40 33.78
N ILE A 208 33.44 6.26 33.83
CA ILE A 208 32.74 4.98 33.63
C ILE A 208 31.72 5.18 32.51
N SER A 209 31.59 4.22 31.60
CA SER A 209 30.52 4.24 30.61
C SER A 209 29.14 4.19 31.26
N ASP A 210 28.21 4.97 30.72
CA ASP A 210 26.83 4.99 31.22
C ASP A 210 26.16 3.61 31.08
N GLN A 211 26.55 2.83 30.06
CA GLN A 211 26.15 1.44 29.89
C GLN A 211 26.56 0.55 31.07
N ALA A 212 27.79 0.67 31.57
CA ALA A 212 28.23 -0.10 32.73
C ALA A 212 27.44 0.29 33.98
N ILE A 213 27.08 1.57 34.15
CA ILE A 213 26.24 1.99 35.28
C ILE A 213 24.84 1.37 35.18
N SER A 214 24.20 1.45 34.01
CA SER A 214 22.88 0.83 33.76
C SER A 214 22.92 -0.68 34.00
N ASN A 215 23.91 -1.38 33.44
CA ASN A 215 24.09 -2.82 33.64
C ASN A 215 24.35 -3.17 35.12
N ASN A 216 25.08 -2.34 35.86
CA ASN A 216 25.33 -2.60 37.28
C ASN A 216 24.03 -2.50 38.11
N GLN A 217 23.09 -1.63 37.74
CA GLN A 217 21.77 -1.54 38.39
C GLN A 217 20.96 -2.84 38.22
N GLU A 218 21.14 -3.55 37.10
CA GLU A 218 20.45 -4.82 36.84
C GLU A 218 20.83 -5.94 37.82
N LYS A 219 21.98 -5.86 38.49
CA LYS A 219 22.38 -6.84 39.52
C LYS A 219 21.45 -6.82 40.74
N THR A 220 20.93 -5.64 41.09
CA THR A 220 20.05 -5.45 42.24
C THR A 220 18.61 -5.14 41.82
N ASN A 221 18.34 -5.02 40.51
CA ASN A 221 17.00 -4.80 40.00
C ASN A 221 16.08 -6.00 40.33
N ARG A 222 14.91 -5.69 40.88
CA ARG A 222 13.92 -6.67 41.32
C ARG A 222 13.25 -7.38 40.16
N THR A 223 13.05 -6.70 39.04
CA THR A 223 12.33 -7.19 37.86
C THR A 223 13.18 -7.06 36.59
N GLY A 224 14.50 -7.08 36.75
CA GLY A 224 15.47 -6.95 35.66
C GLY A 224 15.96 -8.31 35.13
N LEU A 225 17.10 -8.27 34.43
CA LEU A 225 17.72 -9.40 33.73
C LEU A 225 17.83 -10.66 34.59
N ILE A 226 18.29 -10.54 35.84
CA ILE A 226 18.47 -11.68 36.76
C ILE A 226 17.12 -12.32 37.09
N SER A 227 16.06 -11.53 37.26
CA SER A 227 14.70 -12.03 37.52
C SER A 227 14.21 -12.88 36.35
N ASP A 228 14.37 -12.36 35.14
CA ASP A 228 13.91 -12.99 33.92
C ASP A 228 14.64 -14.32 33.70
N VAL A 229 15.97 -14.32 33.83
CA VAL A 229 16.78 -15.54 33.68
C VAL A 229 16.42 -16.58 34.74
N ALA A 230 16.27 -16.18 36.01
CA ALA A 230 15.88 -17.09 37.08
C ALA A 230 14.52 -17.76 36.80
N PHE A 231 13.55 -17.00 36.30
CA PHE A 231 12.24 -17.55 35.95
C PHE A 231 12.28 -18.41 34.68
N SER A 232 13.07 -18.05 33.68
CA SER A 232 13.28 -18.88 32.48
C SER A 232 13.95 -20.21 32.83
N LEU A 233 14.91 -20.22 33.77
CA LEU A 233 15.49 -21.45 34.34
C LEU A 233 14.42 -22.30 35.03
N GLN A 234 13.56 -21.71 35.85
CA GLN A 234 12.45 -22.42 36.49
C GLN A 234 11.50 -23.06 35.47
N LYS A 235 11.17 -22.37 34.37
CA LYS A 235 10.32 -22.94 33.33
C LYS A 235 10.97 -24.10 32.59
N ALA A 236 12.25 -23.94 32.23
CA ALA A 236 12.96 -24.92 31.43
C ALA A 236 13.38 -26.14 32.27
N TYR A 237 14.02 -25.91 33.41
CA TYR A 237 14.71 -26.93 34.22
C TYR A 237 14.22 -27.03 35.67
N GLY A 238 13.09 -26.39 36.01
CA GLY A 238 12.49 -26.51 37.34
C GLY A 238 12.08 -27.95 37.63
N LEU A 239 12.56 -28.50 38.75
CA LEU A 239 12.21 -29.84 39.25
C LEU A 239 10.83 -29.89 39.90
N VAL A 240 10.27 -28.73 40.23
CA VAL A 240 8.92 -28.56 40.76
C VAL A 240 8.15 -27.58 39.88
N LYS A 241 7.25 -28.07 39.03
CA LYS A 241 6.48 -27.25 38.08
C LYS A 241 5.03 -26.99 38.51
N ASP A 242 4.54 -27.70 39.52
CA ASP A 242 3.24 -27.51 40.16
C ASP A 242 3.48 -27.09 41.61
N GLY A 243 2.97 -25.92 42.00
CA GLY A 243 3.13 -25.39 43.36
C GLY A 243 2.57 -26.33 44.42
N ASN A 244 1.55 -27.14 44.11
CA ASN A 244 0.98 -28.11 45.05
C ASN A 244 1.94 -29.25 45.43
N LYS A 245 3.09 -29.35 44.77
CA LYS A 245 4.19 -30.25 45.13
C LYS A 245 5.12 -29.68 46.19
N TYR A 246 4.89 -28.44 46.62
CA TYR A 246 5.43 -27.94 47.87
C TYR A 246 4.51 -28.26 49.04
N TYR A 247 5.13 -28.43 50.20
CA TYR A 247 4.45 -28.64 51.47
C TYR A 247 5.19 -27.88 52.57
N SER A 248 4.46 -27.30 53.51
CA SER A 248 5.04 -26.76 54.75
C SER A 248 4.33 -27.39 55.92
N ASN A 249 5.05 -27.69 57.00
CA ASN A 249 4.43 -28.16 58.24
C ASN A 249 3.56 -27.10 58.91
N TYR A 250 3.78 -25.82 58.60
CA TYR A 250 3.01 -24.69 59.10
C TYR A 250 2.80 -23.66 57.98
N PRO A 251 1.87 -23.87 57.04
CA PRO A 251 1.52 -22.86 56.04
C PRO A 251 0.63 -21.77 56.66
N GLU A 252 0.79 -20.52 56.22
CA GLU A 252 -0.16 -19.47 56.57
C GLU A 252 -1.52 -19.72 55.90
N THR A 253 -2.61 -19.57 56.65
CA THR A 253 -3.98 -19.85 56.17
C THR A 253 -4.88 -18.61 56.20
N THR A 254 -4.39 -17.49 56.72
CA THR A 254 -5.14 -16.24 56.76
C THR A 254 -5.34 -15.68 55.35
N PRO A 255 -6.60 -15.45 54.90
CA PRO A 255 -6.86 -14.92 53.55
C PRO A 255 -6.19 -13.57 53.26
N ALA A 256 -5.96 -12.75 54.29
CA ALA A 256 -5.32 -11.44 54.17
C ALA A 256 -3.86 -11.49 53.68
N GLU A 257 -3.15 -12.59 53.90
CA GLU A 257 -1.76 -12.76 53.45
C GLU A 257 -1.67 -13.22 51.99
N ASN A 258 -2.77 -13.71 51.40
CA ASN A 258 -2.80 -14.28 50.05
C ASN A 258 -1.66 -15.29 49.77
N SER A 259 -1.27 -16.03 50.82
CA SER A 259 -0.17 -17.00 50.79
C SER A 259 -0.60 -18.26 50.05
N SER A 260 0.16 -18.69 49.05
CA SER A 260 -0.10 -19.90 48.27
C SER A 260 1.21 -20.55 47.84
N TYR A 261 1.21 -21.88 47.70
CA TYR A 261 2.37 -22.57 47.13
C TYR A 261 2.57 -22.29 45.63
N ALA A 262 1.49 -21.97 44.90
CA ALA A 262 1.59 -21.59 43.49
C ALA A 262 2.42 -20.31 43.29
N ASN A 263 2.42 -19.42 44.29
CA ASN A 263 3.18 -18.17 44.27
C ASN A 263 4.69 -18.40 44.24
N LEU A 264 5.18 -19.54 44.78
CA LEU A 264 6.62 -19.85 44.81
C LEU A 264 7.26 -20.04 43.42
N ILE A 265 6.45 -20.21 42.38
CA ILE A 265 6.91 -20.58 41.03
C ILE A 265 6.23 -19.79 39.91
N ASP A 266 5.56 -18.68 40.23
CA ASP A 266 4.74 -17.93 39.25
C ASP A 266 5.49 -16.79 38.55
N GLY A 267 6.70 -16.45 39.03
CA GLY A 267 7.51 -15.35 38.49
C GLY A 267 6.94 -13.97 38.81
N ASN A 268 5.99 -13.87 39.74
CA ASN A 268 5.39 -12.64 40.20
C ASN A 268 5.93 -12.26 41.58
N ASP A 269 6.77 -11.22 41.60
CA ASP A 269 7.42 -10.79 42.83
C ASP A 269 6.47 -10.30 43.94
N ASN A 270 5.24 -9.92 43.58
CA ASN A 270 4.19 -9.48 44.50
C ASN A 270 3.37 -10.63 45.11
N SER A 271 3.48 -11.82 44.55
CA SER A 271 2.91 -13.03 45.15
C SER A 271 3.92 -13.56 46.19
N ILE A 272 3.43 -14.16 47.27
CA ILE A 272 4.30 -14.73 48.31
C ILE A 272 3.78 -16.06 48.84
N PHE A 273 4.71 -16.85 49.34
CA PHE A 273 4.42 -17.84 50.36
C PHE A 273 4.92 -17.33 51.72
N HIS A 274 4.07 -17.49 52.73
CA HIS A 274 4.37 -17.22 54.13
C HIS A 274 4.15 -18.51 54.93
N SER A 275 5.14 -18.94 55.72
CA SER A 275 4.88 -19.96 56.75
C SER A 275 4.20 -19.31 57.96
N SER A 276 3.31 -20.02 58.65
CA SER A 276 2.35 -19.39 59.55
C SER A 276 3.00 -18.46 60.58
N TRP A 277 2.61 -17.19 60.59
CA TRP A 277 2.89 -16.30 61.71
C TRP A 277 1.70 -16.24 62.67
N SER A 278 0.49 -16.45 62.13
CA SER A 278 -0.79 -16.41 62.84
C SER A 278 -0.98 -17.56 63.85
N ALA A 279 -0.36 -18.72 63.61
CA ALA A 279 -0.38 -19.89 64.48
C ALA A 279 0.99 -20.17 65.10
N SER A 280 1.76 -19.11 65.42
CA SER A 280 3.09 -19.24 66.03
C SER A 280 2.98 -19.93 67.40
N GLY A 281 3.37 -21.21 67.46
CA GLY A 281 3.33 -22.01 68.69
C GLY A 281 4.38 -21.61 69.75
N ALA A 282 4.91 -22.55 70.54
CA ALA A 282 5.97 -22.28 71.52
C ALA A 282 7.38 -22.46 70.93
N ASP A 283 8.42 -21.92 71.58
CA ASP A 283 9.83 -22.10 71.15
C ASP A 283 10.31 -23.57 71.19
N THR A 284 9.51 -24.43 71.84
CA THR A 284 9.70 -25.89 71.89
C THR A 284 9.17 -26.63 70.66
N ASP A 285 8.44 -25.96 69.78
CA ASP A 285 7.84 -26.59 68.60
C ASP A 285 8.88 -26.83 67.49
N PRO A 286 8.64 -27.83 66.61
CA PRO A 286 9.52 -28.10 65.48
C PRO A 286 9.71 -26.86 64.60
N LYS A 287 10.94 -26.63 64.12
CA LYS A 287 11.22 -25.55 63.16
C LYS A 287 10.30 -25.67 61.93
N HIS A 288 9.87 -24.53 61.40
CA HIS A 288 9.12 -24.50 60.15
C HIS A 288 10.03 -24.97 59.02
N TYR A 289 9.48 -25.71 58.06
CA TYR A 289 10.21 -26.13 56.87
C TYR A 289 9.34 -26.06 55.62
N LEU A 290 9.99 -25.92 54.47
CA LEU A 290 9.38 -26.14 53.17
C LEU A 290 9.93 -27.46 52.60
N ARG A 291 9.06 -28.33 52.10
CA ARG A 291 9.40 -29.61 51.48
C ARG A 291 8.95 -29.58 50.03
N ALA A 292 9.85 -29.91 49.11
CA ALA A 292 9.56 -30.17 47.71
C ALA A 292 9.37 -31.68 47.48
N GLU A 293 8.31 -32.07 46.78
CA GLU A 293 8.20 -33.37 46.13
C GLU A 293 8.70 -33.26 44.69
N LEU A 294 9.73 -34.03 44.35
CA LEU A 294 10.28 -34.12 43.00
C LEU A 294 9.59 -35.25 42.23
N GLU A 295 9.39 -35.05 40.92
CA GLU A 295 8.84 -36.08 40.04
C GLU A 295 9.77 -37.30 39.95
N THR A 296 11.07 -37.03 39.78
CA THR A 296 12.14 -38.02 39.78
C THR A 296 13.11 -37.74 40.92
N PRO A 297 13.59 -38.76 41.66
CA PRO A 297 14.58 -38.56 42.72
C PRO A 297 15.87 -37.91 42.17
N GLN A 298 16.39 -36.88 42.86
CA GLN A 298 17.57 -36.14 42.44
C GLN A 298 18.71 -36.30 43.46
N SER A 299 19.94 -36.51 42.98
CA SER A 299 21.16 -36.50 43.80
C SER A 299 21.90 -35.17 43.74
N SER A 300 21.57 -34.31 42.77
CA SER A 300 22.11 -32.95 42.68
C SER A 300 21.10 -31.96 42.12
N PHE A 301 21.14 -30.72 42.59
CA PHE A 301 20.25 -29.64 42.16
C PHE A 301 20.81 -28.27 42.61
N TYR A 302 20.18 -27.20 42.14
CA TYR A 302 20.41 -25.84 42.63
C TYR A 302 19.15 -25.28 43.27
N LEU A 303 19.34 -24.34 44.20
CA LEU A 303 18.27 -23.56 44.81
C LEU A 303 18.42 -22.10 44.41
N ILE A 304 17.33 -21.53 43.88
CA ILE A 304 17.19 -20.08 43.66
C ILE A 304 16.02 -19.61 44.53
N THR A 305 16.22 -18.57 45.35
CA THR A 305 15.13 -17.98 46.15
C THR A 305 15.06 -16.49 45.95
N LYS A 306 13.86 -15.93 46.02
CA LYS A 306 13.62 -14.48 46.02
C LYS A 306 12.83 -14.07 47.26
N ARG A 307 13.18 -12.93 47.85
CA ARG A 307 12.46 -12.36 49.01
C ARG A 307 11.17 -11.65 48.60
N ARG A 308 10.21 -11.52 49.52
CA ARG A 308 8.98 -10.71 49.34
C ARG A 308 9.26 -9.21 49.12
N THR A 309 8.31 -8.51 48.49
CA THR A 309 8.42 -7.05 48.21
C THR A 309 8.15 -6.19 49.44
N SER A 310 7.18 -6.58 50.26
CA SER A 310 6.45 -5.67 51.16
C SER A 310 7.28 -5.13 52.33
N ASN A 311 8.27 -5.88 52.80
CA ASN A 311 9.23 -5.45 53.82
C ASN A 311 10.41 -6.42 53.87
N ASN A 312 11.37 -6.18 54.77
CA ASN A 312 12.61 -6.93 54.89
C ASN A 312 12.59 -8.06 55.96
N ASN A 313 11.43 -8.39 56.51
CA ASN A 313 11.31 -9.33 57.63
C ASN A 313 11.19 -10.79 57.16
N ASN A 314 11.46 -11.73 58.07
CA ASN A 314 11.17 -13.17 57.92
C ASN A 314 11.96 -13.84 56.78
N ARG A 315 13.21 -13.42 56.61
CA ARG A 315 14.13 -13.98 55.61
C ARG A 315 15.08 -14.97 56.27
N PRO A 316 15.14 -16.21 55.79
CA PRO A 316 16.15 -17.16 56.24
C PRO A 316 17.56 -16.67 55.95
N THR A 317 18.45 -16.76 56.94
CA THR A 317 19.88 -16.43 56.82
C THR A 317 20.77 -17.67 56.79
N ASN A 318 20.22 -18.82 57.19
CA ASN A 318 20.83 -20.15 57.09
C ASN A 318 19.72 -21.20 56.89
N ILE A 319 19.94 -22.19 56.03
CA ILE A 319 18.96 -23.25 55.72
C ILE A 319 19.61 -24.62 55.79
N LEU A 320 19.04 -25.53 56.59
CA LEU A 320 19.39 -26.95 56.56
C LEU A 320 18.61 -27.63 55.42
N VAL A 321 19.33 -28.35 54.54
CA VAL A 321 18.76 -29.11 53.43
C VAL A 321 18.88 -30.59 53.73
N GLU A 322 17.77 -31.30 53.66
CA GLU A 322 17.67 -32.73 53.98
C GLU A 322 16.89 -33.48 52.90
N GLY A 323 17.17 -34.78 52.74
CA GLY A 323 16.52 -35.63 51.75
C GLY A 323 15.86 -36.87 52.36
N SER A 324 14.75 -37.32 51.76
CA SER A 324 14.13 -38.62 52.00
C SER A 324 13.50 -39.19 50.74
N ASN A 325 13.35 -40.51 50.67
CA ASN A 325 12.58 -41.21 49.63
C ASN A 325 11.18 -41.62 50.11
N GLU A 326 10.84 -41.28 51.35
CA GLU A 326 9.52 -41.48 51.92
C GLU A 326 8.98 -40.11 52.39
N GLU A 327 7.73 -39.82 52.09
CA GLU A 327 7.13 -38.50 52.35
C GLU A 327 7.20 -38.08 53.83
N ASN A 328 6.95 -39.03 54.73
CA ASN A 328 6.95 -38.85 56.19
C ASN A 328 8.05 -39.67 56.88
N GLY A 329 9.10 -40.04 56.13
CA GLY A 329 10.18 -40.90 56.64
C GLY A 329 11.27 -40.15 57.39
N THR A 330 12.37 -40.84 57.65
CA THR A 330 13.59 -40.23 58.16
C THR A 330 14.26 -39.41 57.06
N TYR A 331 14.68 -38.21 57.42
CA TYR A 331 15.39 -37.30 56.54
C TYR A 331 16.87 -37.26 56.92
N THR A 332 17.73 -37.28 55.92
CA THR A 332 19.18 -37.20 56.08
C THR A 332 19.69 -35.86 55.61
N THR A 333 20.59 -35.25 56.39
CA THR A 333 21.27 -34.01 56.00
C THR A 333 22.01 -34.18 54.67
N ILE A 334 21.75 -33.25 53.73
CA ILE A 334 22.46 -33.12 52.47
C ILE A 334 23.49 -31.99 52.57
N ALA A 335 23.05 -30.81 52.99
CA ALA A 335 23.88 -29.61 53.07
C ALA A 335 23.30 -28.59 54.06
N THR A 336 24.12 -27.62 54.47
CA THR A 336 23.68 -26.39 55.13
C THR A 336 24.02 -25.22 54.22
N LEU A 337 23.02 -24.43 53.86
CA LEU A 337 23.17 -23.24 53.01
C LEU A 337 23.47 -22.02 53.86
N GLU A 338 24.55 -21.33 53.50
CA GLU A 338 25.03 -20.11 54.14
C GLU A 338 25.15 -18.98 53.11
N GLY A 339 25.40 -17.75 53.60
CA GLY A 339 25.55 -16.57 52.73
C GLY A 339 24.25 -16.12 52.07
N LEU A 340 23.09 -16.44 52.66
CA LEU A 340 21.80 -15.93 52.19
C LEU A 340 21.72 -14.40 52.39
N PRO A 341 20.96 -13.69 51.54
CA PRO A 341 20.81 -12.24 51.61
C PRO A 341 20.51 -11.70 53.00
N THR A 342 21.30 -10.71 53.45
CA THR A 342 21.12 -10.09 54.77
C THR A 342 20.71 -8.62 54.70
N THR A 343 20.97 -7.93 53.59
CA THR A 343 20.54 -6.53 53.36
C THR A 343 19.21 -6.46 52.63
N ASP A 344 18.50 -5.32 52.70
CA ASP A 344 17.23 -5.10 52.00
C ASP A 344 17.37 -4.96 50.47
N THR A 345 18.56 -4.59 50.01
CA THR A 345 18.96 -4.44 48.61
C THR A 345 19.28 -5.75 47.88
N GLU A 346 19.44 -6.86 48.62
CA GLU A 346 19.73 -8.18 48.06
C GLU A 346 18.44 -9.02 47.96
N TYR A 347 17.93 -9.19 46.74
CA TYR A 347 16.65 -9.86 46.52
C TYR A 347 16.76 -11.37 46.31
N TYR A 348 17.89 -11.82 45.76
CA TYR A 348 18.07 -13.19 45.29
C TYR A 348 19.13 -13.94 46.09
N TYR A 349 18.93 -15.24 46.21
CA TYR A 349 19.95 -16.21 46.59
C TYR A 349 20.11 -17.25 45.49
N PHE A 350 21.35 -17.55 45.13
CA PHE A 350 21.72 -18.60 44.18
C PHE A 350 22.68 -19.56 44.87
N SER A 351 22.24 -20.79 45.13
CA SER A 351 23.08 -21.76 45.85
C SER A 351 24.30 -22.19 45.04
N ASN A 352 25.31 -22.76 45.71
CA ASN A 352 26.22 -23.69 45.03
C ASN A 352 25.47 -24.96 44.62
N LYS A 353 26.07 -25.78 43.76
CA LYS A 353 25.50 -27.09 43.39
C LYS A 353 25.35 -27.93 44.66
N ILE A 354 24.12 -28.24 45.03
CA ILE A 354 23.82 -29.08 46.18
C ILE A 354 23.92 -30.52 45.68
N SER A 355 24.75 -31.34 46.33
CA SER A 355 25.02 -32.71 45.91
C SER A 355 24.91 -33.68 47.08
N SER A 356 24.42 -34.89 46.81
CA SER A 356 24.36 -36.01 47.74
C SER A 356 24.78 -37.30 47.05
N SER A 357 25.29 -38.26 47.81
CA SER A 357 25.58 -39.61 47.31
C SER A 357 24.31 -40.42 47.00
N THR A 358 23.17 -40.00 47.55
CA THR A 358 21.86 -40.66 47.38
C THR A 358 20.91 -39.73 46.66
N ALA A 359 20.14 -40.27 45.71
CA ALA A 359 19.06 -39.53 45.08
C ALA A 359 17.81 -39.54 45.97
N TYR A 360 17.18 -38.37 46.14
CA TYR A 360 16.03 -38.18 47.03
C TYR A 360 14.83 -37.64 46.27
N LYS A 361 13.65 -38.21 46.54
CA LYS A 361 12.36 -37.73 46.01
C LYS A 361 11.83 -36.53 46.77
N TYR A 362 12.00 -36.48 48.09
CA TYR A 362 11.51 -35.40 48.94
C TYR A 362 12.68 -34.61 49.51
N ILE A 363 12.76 -33.32 49.20
CA ILE A 363 13.81 -32.43 49.70
C ILE A 363 13.19 -31.44 50.68
N ARG A 364 13.74 -31.36 51.88
CA ARG A 364 13.28 -30.46 52.95
C ARG A 364 14.27 -29.35 53.19
N PHE A 365 13.76 -28.13 53.32
CA PHE A 365 14.48 -26.89 53.55
C PHE A 365 14.00 -26.29 54.87
N THR A 366 14.84 -26.38 55.89
CA THR A 366 14.53 -25.96 57.25
C THR A 366 15.39 -24.75 57.63
N PRO A 367 14.84 -23.51 57.61
CA PRO A 367 15.55 -22.32 58.08
C PRO A 367 16.09 -22.53 59.50
N GLN A 368 17.40 -22.37 59.66
CA GLN A 368 18.04 -22.49 60.97
C GLN A 368 18.01 -21.17 61.73
N THR A 369 18.19 -20.06 61.01
CA THR A 369 18.17 -18.68 61.51
C THR A 369 17.40 -17.79 60.55
N ILE A 370 16.74 -16.76 61.11
CA ILE A 370 15.93 -15.78 60.39
C ILE A 370 16.34 -14.39 60.84
N ASN A 371 16.38 -13.42 59.93
CA ASN A 371 16.90 -12.08 60.22
C ASN A 371 16.14 -11.31 61.32
N THR A 372 14.89 -11.66 61.58
CA THR A 372 14.05 -11.07 62.65
C THR A 372 14.05 -11.89 63.94
N GLY A 373 14.82 -12.98 64.02
CA GLY A 373 14.79 -13.92 65.15
C GLY A 373 13.48 -14.72 65.27
N THR A 374 12.58 -14.59 64.29
CA THR A 374 11.32 -15.35 64.23
C THR A 374 11.57 -16.78 63.72
N ARG A 375 10.56 -17.66 63.82
CA ARG A 375 10.61 -19.03 63.28
C ARG A 375 9.95 -19.19 61.90
N PHE A 376 9.12 -18.22 61.52
CA PHE A 376 8.41 -18.21 60.26
C PHE A 376 9.19 -17.42 59.20
N PHE A 377 8.99 -17.81 57.95
CA PHE A 377 9.76 -17.35 56.81
C PHE A 377 8.85 -17.02 55.62
N THR A 378 9.39 -16.23 54.70
CA THR A 378 8.69 -15.84 53.46
C THR A 378 9.59 -15.96 52.24
N TYR A 379 8.98 -16.32 51.12
CA TYR A 379 9.58 -16.27 49.79
C TYR A 379 8.55 -15.72 48.80
N SER A 380 9.00 -14.90 47.85
CA SER A 380 8.21 -14.65 46.62
C SER A 380 8.42 -15.80 45.66
N GLU A 381 9.68 -16.16 45.40
CA GLU A 381 10.04 -17.24 44.50
C GLU A 381 10.94 -18.27 45.19
N PHE A 382 10.77 -19.54 44.85
CA PHE A 382 11.56 -20.66 45.34
C PHE A 382 11.66 -21.74 44.27
N TYR A 383 12.80 -21.80 43.59
CA TYR A 383 13.05 -22.65 42.44
C TYR A 383 14.09 -23.71 42.77
N LEU A 384 13.71 -24.98 42.58
CA LEU A 384 14.66 -26.09 42.52
C LEU A 384 14.98 -26.34 41.06
N ILE A 385 16.22 -26.09 40.67
CA ILE A 385 16.68 -26.23 39.29
C ILE A 385 17.48 -27.52 39.16
N GLU A 386 17.19 -28.30 38.12
CA GLU A 386 17.95 -29.49 37.76
C GLU A 386 19.44 -29.15 37.61
N ALA A 387 20.30 -30.11 37.92
CA ALA A 387 21.74 -29.98 37.76
C ALA A 387 22.25 -30.72 36.53
N ASN A 388 22.50 -29.99 35.46
CA ASN A 388 23.10 -30.47 34.20
C ASN A 388 24.12 -29.44 33.66
N SER A 389 24.83 -29.77 32.58
CA SER A 389 25.88 -28.91 32.02
C SER A 389 25.40 -27.51 31.62
N GLU A 390 24.16 -27.38 31.14
CA GLU A 390 23.59 -26.09 30.71
C GLU A 390 23.24 -25.22 31.93
N THR A 391 22.58 -25.81 32.92
CA THR A 391 22.26 -25.13 34.19
C THR A 391 23.52 -24.80 34.99
N ASP A 392 24.56 -25.63 34.92
CA ASP A 392 25.85 -25.41 35.59
C ASP A 392 26.51 -24.14 35.03
N ASP A 393 26.58 -23.99 33.70
CA ASP A 393 27.11 -22.80 33.03
C ASP A 393 26.25 -21.55 33.30
N ALA A 394 24.93 -21.67 33.12
CA ALA A 394 23.99 -20.57 33.33
C ALA A 394 24.05 -20.02 34.76
N ILE A 395 23.95 -20.89 35.77
CA ILE A 395 23.99 -20.49 37.18
C ILE A 395 25.38 -19.94 37.54
N SER A 396 26.47 -20.47 36.97
CA SER A 396 27.82 -19.93 37.16
C SER A 396 27.92 -18.48 36.68
N LYS A 397 27.47 -18.18 35.45
CA LYS A 397 27.47 -16.83 34.87
C LYS A 397 26.61 -15.85 35.65
N ILE A 398 25.38 -16.25 36.00
CA ILE A 398 24.46 -15.42 36.81
C ILE A 398 25.08 -15.11 38.16
N LYS A 399 25.67 -16.11 38.83
CA LYS A 399 26.32 -15.93 40.12
C LYS A 399 27.55 -15.03 40.04
N ALA A 400 28.37 -15.19 39.01
CA ALA A 400 29.53 -14.30 38.80
C ALA A 400 29.07 -12.84 38.69
N PHE A 401 28.10 -12.57 37.82
CA PHE A 401 27.54 -11.23 37.65
C PHE A 401 26.85 -10.69 38.92
N TYR A 402 26.07 -11.52 39.62
CA TYR A 402 25.38 -11.13 40.84
C TYR A 402 26.33 -10.91 42.02
N ASN A 403 27.41 -11.69 42.14
CA ASN A 403 28.39 -11.56 43.21
C ASN A 403 29.24 -10.29 43.09
N ASP A 404 29.45 -9.81 41.86
CA ASP A 404 30.12 -8.53 41.60
C ASP A 404 29.30 -7.30 42.06
N ARG A 405 28.13 -7.47 42.69
CA ARG A 405 27.40 -6.36 43.34
C ARG A 405 28.18 -5.72 44.49
N SER A 406 29.19 -6.41 45.03
CA SER A 406 30.10 -5.87 46.04
C SER A 406 31.19 -4.98 45.45
N LEU A 407 31.38 -4.97 44.13
CA LEU A 407 32.36 -4.10 43.48
C LEU A 407 31.90 -2.64 43.56
N SER A 408 32.82 -1.78 43.96
CA SER A 408 32.67 -0.34 43.96
C SER A 408 33.10 0.24 42.62
N ILE A 409 32.54 1.39 42.23
CA ILE A 409 33.00 2.17 41.07
C ILE A 409 34.50 2.50 41.17
N LYS A 410 35.03 2.56 42.40
CA LYS A 410 36.44 2.79 42.71
C LYS A 410 37.36 1.65 42.22
N ASP A 411 36.83 0.43 42.08
CA ASP A 411 37.63 -0.75 41.76
C ASP A 411 38.06 -0.73 40.28
N GLU A 412 39.32 -1.07 39.99
CA GLU A 412 39.89 -1.02 38.64
C GLU A 412 39.08 -1.85 37.64
N ASN A 413 38.66 -3.05 38.04
CA ASN A 413 37.94 -4.02 37.23
C ASN A 413 36.41 -3.82 37.19
N PHE A 414 35.85 -2.83 37.88
CA PHE A 414 34.39 -2.61 37.97
C PHE A 414 33.70 -2.64 36.61
N GLU A 415 34.16 -1.80 35.67
CA GLU A 415 33.52 -1.62 34.36
C GLU A 415 33.65 -2.89 33.50
N THR A 416 34.85 -3.47 33.42
CA THR A 416 35.11 -4.69 32.66
C THR A 416 34.27 -5.86 33.16
N ASN A 417 34.18 -6.05 34.48
CA ASN A 417 33.39 -7.13 35.09
C ASN A 417 31.90 -6.93 34.89
N VAL A 418 31.39 -5.71 35.05
CA VAL A 418 29.96 -5.42 34.83
C VAL A 418 29.57 -5.66 33.37
N LEU A 419 30.34 -5.14 32.41
CA LEU A 419 30.02 -5.28 31.00
C LEU A 419 30.08 -6.74 30.56
N SER A 420 31.18 -7.45 30.87
CA SER A 420 31.34 -8.86 30.48
C SER A 420 30.33 -9.78 31.19
N GLY A 421 30.08 -9.56 32.48
CA GLY A 421 29.11 -10.33 33.25
C GLY A 421 27.68 -10.12 32.76
N TYR A 422 27.30 -8.88 32.45
CA TYR A 422 25.98 -8.59 31.88
C TYR A 422 25.80 -9.29 30.53
N THR A 423 26.77 -9.18 29.63
CA THR A 423 26.74 -9.87 28.33
C THR A 423 26.60 -11.38 28.50
N ALA A 424 27.38 -11.99 29.40
CA ALA A 424 27.31 -13.43 29.65
C ALA A 424 25.93 -13.88 30.17
N VAL A 425 25.29 -13.09 31.05
CA VAL A 425 23.93 -13.39 31.54
C VAL A 425 22.88 -13.13 30.46
N LYS A 426 23.10 -12.13 29.61
CA LYS A 426 22.22 -11.83 28.47
C LYS A 426 22.20 -12.96 27.44
N GLU A 427 23.37 -13.53 27.11
CA GLU A 427 23.46 -14.72 26.25
C GLU A 427 22.70 -15.92 26.83
N VAL A 428 22.77 -16.11 28.16
CA VAL A 428 21.99 -17.15 28.86
C VAL A 428 20.49 -16.86 28.74
N GLN A 429 20.06 -15.61 28.93
CA GLN A 429 18.67 -15.20 28.77
C GLN A 429 18.15 -15.54 27.37
N GLU A 430 18.89 -15.16 26.33
CA GLU A 430 18.52 -15.35 24.94
C GLU A 430 18.43 -16.85 24.58
N THR A 431 19.40 -17.64 25.03
CA THR A 431 19.43 -19.09 24.81
C THR A 431 18.24 -19.78 25.47
N LEU A 432 17.95 -19.46 26.74
CA LEU A 432 16.83 -20.03 27.48
C LEU A 432 15.49 -19.64 26.86
N ASN A 433 15.31 -18.36 26.53
CA ASN A 433 14.08 -17.86 25.93
C ASN A 433 13.83 -18.50 24.56
N LEU A 434 14.86 -18.66 23.73
CA LEU A 434 14.75 -19.35 22.45
C LEU A 434 14.37 -20.82 22.64
N SER A 435 14.96 -21.52 23.61
CA SER A 435 14.64 -22.92 23.92
C SER A 435 13.17 -23.08 24.36
N LEU A 436 12.71 -22.23 25.28
CA LEU A 436 11.31 -22.21 25.71
C LEU A 436 10.37 -21.94 24.54
N TYR A 437 10.74 -21.00 23.67
CA TYR A 437 9.92 -20.65 22.53
C TYR A 437 9.88 -21.74 21.47
N LYS A 438 11.01 -22.44 21.23
CA LYS A 438 11.04 -23.67 20.41
C LYS A 438 10.14 -24.76 21.00
N ALA A 439 10.11 -24.93 22.31
CA ALA A 439 9.22 -25.90 22.95
C ALA A 439 7.74 -25.55 22.75
N GLU A 440 7.36 -24.28 22.91
CA GLU A 440 6.00 -23.81 22.62
C GLU A 440 5.62 -23.97 21.14
N ALA A 441 6.53 -23.65 20.23
CA ALA A 441 6.33 -23.83 18.79
C ALA A 441 6.20 -25.31 18.41
N ARG A 442 7.01 -26.21 19.00
CA ARG A 442 6.87 -27.67 18.82
C ARG A 442 5.55 -28.19 19.33
N ALA A 443 5.10 -27.75 20.50
CA ALA A 443 3.79 -28.13 21.03
C ALA A 443 2.65 -27.68 20.09
N LEU A 444 2.76 -26.48 19.52
CA LEU A 444 1.81 -25.99 18.51
C LEU A 444 1.84 -26.84 17.23
N LEU A 445 3.03 -27.23 16.76
CA LEU A 445 3.20 -28.11 15.61
C LEU A 445 2.59 -29.50 15.87
N GLU A 446 2.92 -30.13 17.00
CA GLU A 446 2.44 -31.45 17.40
C GLU A 446 0.92 -31.48 17.57
N ALA A 447 0.33 -30.44 18.19
CA ALA A 447 -1.11 -30.31 18.34
C ALA A 447 -1.85 -30.25 16.99
N ASN A 448 -1.17 -29.85 15.91
CA ASN A 448 -1.73 -29.71 14.58
C ASN A 448 -1.19 -30.73 13.57
N ALA A 449 -0.49 -31.77 14.01
CA ALA A 449 0.12 -32.79 13.13
C ALA A 449 -0.90 -33.58 12.27
N ASN A 450 -2.17 -33.61 12.70
CA ASN A 450 -3.27 -34.21 11.94
C ASN A 450 -4.32 -33.17 11.49
N ASN A 451 -4.04 -31.87 11.70
CA ASN A 451 -4.97 -30.77 11.44
C ASN A 451 -4.52 -29.93 10.24
N HIS A 452 -4.13 -30.59 9.14
CA HIS A 452 -3.73 -29.92 7.91
C HIS A 452 -4.10 -30.73 6.67
N ALA A 453 -4.34 -30.06 5.54
CA ALA A 453 -4.62 -30.68 4.25
C ALA A 453 -4.10 -29.81 3.08
N ALA A 454 -4.06 -30.35 1.86
CA ALA A 454 -3.68 -29.56 0.68
C ALA A 454 -4.78 -28.53 0.34
N ASP A 455 -6.03 -28.96 0.48
CA ASP A 455 -7.25 -28.15 0.42
C ASP A 455 -7.89 -28.17 1.83
N PRO A 456 -7.51 -27.22 2.71
CA PRO A 456 -7.86 -27.26 4.13
C PRO A 456 -9.33 -26.91 4.36
N ALA A 457 -10.07 -27.76 5.07
CA ALA A 457 -11.40 -27.38 5.57
C ALA A 457 -11.29 -26.30 6.66
N LEU A 458 -12.42 -25.64 6.98
CA LEU A 458 -12.48 -24.70 8.11
C LEU A 458 -11.92 -25.33 9.41
N GLY A 459 -11.00 -24.62 10.05
CA GLY A 459 -10.27 -25.06 11.24
C GLY A 459 -8.97 -25.82 10.97
N GLN A 460 -8.66 -26.14 9.71
CA GLN A 460 -7.42 -26.81 9.31
C GLN A 460 -6.38 -25.84 8.74
N TYR A 461 -5.11 -26.24 8.78
CA TYR A 461 -4.00 -25.50 8.19
C TYR A 461 -3.67 -26.01 6.77
N PRO A 462 -3.20 -25.14 5.85
CA PRO A 462 -2.58 -25.58 4.60
C PRO A 462 -1.34 -26.46 4.89
N THR A 463 -1.19 -27.57 4.17
CA THR A 463 -0.05 -28.49 4.35
C THR A 463 1.29 -27.81 4.05
N GLU A 464 1.31 -26.87 3.10
CA GLU A 464 2.50 -26.05 2.81
C GLU A 464 2.91 -25.17 4.01
N ALA A 465 1.94 -24.50 4.65
CA ALA A 465 2.20 -23.68 5.83
C ALA A 465 2.70 -24.52 7.01
N TYR A 466 2.11 -25.71 7.23
CA TYR A 466 2.57 -26.66 8.23
C TYR A 466 4.02 -27.10 7.99
N ASN A 467 4.37 -27.47 6.76
CA ASN A 467 5.72 -27.90 6.41
C ASN A 467 6.76 -26.77 6.53
N THR A 468 6.38 -25.55 6.14
CA THR A 468 7.21 -24.35 6.32
C THR A 468 7.48 -24.09 7.80
N PHE A 469 6.44 -24.16 8.64
CA PHE A 469 6.56 -23.99 10.09
C PHE A 469 7.43 -25.08 10.74
N LYS A 470 7.25 -26.34 10.34
CA LYS A 470 8.10 -27.46 10.77
C LYS A 470 9.57 -27.21 10.43
N THR A 471 9.85 -26.79 9.19
CA THR A 471 11.21 -26.49 8.73
C THR A 471 11.84 -25.36 9.55
N ALA A 472 11.07 -24.31 9.87
CA ALA A 472 11.53 -23.23 10.73
C ALA A 472 11.90 -23.73 12.14
N ILE A 473 11.08 -24.59 12.76
CA ILE A 473 11.38 -25.17 14.07
C ILE A 473 12.64 -26.05 14.06
N GLU A 474 12.89 -26.77 12.97
CA GLU A 474 14.03 -27.68 12.79
C GLU A 474 15.33 -26.95 12.43
N LYS A 475 15.26 -25.68 12.00
CA LYS A 475 16.42 -24.84 11.69
C LYS A 475 17.31 -24.66 12.93
N SER A 476 18.58 -25.08 12.81
CA SER A 476 19.54 -25.08 13.92
C SER A 476 19.92 -23.67 14.39
N ASP A 477 20.04 -22.74 13.45
CA ASP A 477 20.50 -21.36 13.63
C ASP A 477 19.34 -20.34 13.63
N ILE A 478 18.10 -20.78 13.85
CA ILE A 478 16.94 -19.88 13.89
C ILE A 478 17.03 -18.91 15.07
N THR A 479 16.75 -17.63 14.82
CA THR A 479 16.65 -16.61 15.87
C THR A 479 15.28 -16.60 16.53
N ALA A 480 15.15 -15.98 17.72
CA ALA A 480 13.86 -15.86 18.39
C ALA A 480 12.85 -15.02 17.58
N GLU A 481 13.33 -14.03 16.83
CA GLU A 481 12.51 -13.20 15.95
C GLU A 481 12.02 -13.99 14.72
N GLU A 482 12.92 -14.74 14.06
CA GLU A 482 12.57 -15.61 12.93
C GLU A 482 11.52 -16.66 13.33
N LEU A 483 11.73 -17.32 14.48
CA LEU A 483 10.74 -18.25 15.03
C LEU A 483 9.43 -17.53 15.40
N GLY A 484 9.55 -16.27 15.83
CA GLY A 484 8.44 -15.37 16.19
C GLY A 484 7.48 -15.18 15.03
N THR A 485 8.07 -14.79 13.91
CA THR A 485 7.42 -14.63 12.62
C THR A 485 6.85 -15.97 12.14
N ALA A 486 7.61 -17.06 12.20
CA ALA A 486 7.14 -18.37 11.75
C ALA A 486 5.90 -18.86 12.52
N VAL A 487 5.86 -18.71 13.85
CA VAL A 487 4.69 -19.04 14.67
C VAL A 487 3.49 -18.17 14.29
N ARG A 488 3.71 -16.86 14.10
CA ARG A 488 2.65 -15.93 13.69
C ARG A 488 2.08 -16.33 12.33
N THR A 489 2.92 -16.43 11.31
CA THR A 489 2.51 -16.81 9.95
C THR A 489 1.78 -18.15 9.95
N PHE A 490 2.28 -19.15 10.71
CA PHE A 490 1.58 -20.43 10.85
C PHE A 490 0.18 -20.23 11.45
N LYS A 491 0.05 -19.53 12.59
CA LYS A 491 -1.26 -19.24 13.22
C LYS A 491 -2.23 -18.53 12.27
N PHE A 492 -1.75 -17.56 11.50
CA PHE A 492 -2.58 -16.78 10.55
C PHE A 492 -2.98 -17.57 9.30
N SER A 493 -2.21 -18.60 8.93
CA SER A 493 -2.50 -19.45 7.77
C SER A 493 -3.69 -20.38 7.95
N ILE A 494 -4.26 -20.51 9.16
CA ILE A 494 -5.43 -21.36 9.39
C ILE A 494 -6.57 -20.98 8.44
N ASN A 495 -7.23 -21.97 7.82
CA ASN A 495 -8.46 -21.71 7.10
C ASN A 495 -9.58 -21.48 8.12
N ALA A 496 -10.24 -20.33 8.04
CA ALA A 496 -11.30 -19.97 8.96
C ALA A 496 -12.35 -19.09 8.27
N PRO A 497 -13.59 -19.06 8.80
CA PRO A 497 -14.64 -18.23 8.23
C PRO A 497 -14.29 -16.74 8.38
N VAL A 498 -14.49 -15.98 7.30
CA VAL A 498 -14.21 -14.55 7.23
C VAL A 498 -15.51 -13.78 7.29
N PHE A 499 -15.50 -12.70 8.08
CA PHE A 499 -16.66 -11.86 8.33
C PHE A 499 -16.35 -10.38 8.17
N THR A 500 -17.39 -9.61 7.88
CA THR A 500 -17.45 -8.18 8.17
C THR A 500 -18.20 -7.95 9.48
N ILE A 501 -17.77 -6.95 10.27
CA ILE A 501 -18.42 -6.54 11.52
C ILE A 501 -19.10 -5.20 11.27
N ASN A 502 -20.42 -5.20 11.10
CA ASN A 502 -21.20 -4.11 10.51
C ASN A 502 -22.00 -3.37 11.58
N GLY A 503 -21.99 -2.03 11.53
CA GLY A 503 -22.69 -1.21 12.52
C GLY A 503 -24.21 -1.36 12.42
N ALA A 504 -24.88 -1.50 13.57
CA ALA A 504 -26.35 -1.60 13.64
C ALA A 504 -27.02 -0.33 14.17
N PHE A 505 -26.24 0.67 14.60
CA PHE A 505 -26.75 1.89 15.22
C PHE A 505 -27.21 2.93 14.20
N SER A 506 -28.43 3.42 14.38
CA SER A 506 -29.12 4.39 13.52
C SER A 506 -29.55 5.68 14.26
N GLY A 507 -28.79 6.11 15.27
CA GLY A 507 -29.04 7.36 16.01
C GLY A 507 -28.37 8.62 15.41
N ASP A 508 -27.91 9.53 16.27
CA ASP A 508 -27.36 10.86 15.89
C ASP A 508 -26.16 10.81 14.92
N TYR A 509 -25.43 9.70 14.92
CA TYR A 509 -24.47 9.35 13.88
C TYR A 509 -24.75 7.90 13.47
N GLN A 510 -24.89 7.68 12.17
CA GLN A 510 -25.33 6.39 11.64
C GLN A 510 -24.13 5.50 11.34
N THR A 511 -24.12 4.32 11.95
CA THR A 511 -23.15 3.24 11.69
C THR A 511 -23.71 2.20 10.71
N THR A 512 -25.03 2.20 10.47
CA THR A 512 -25.69 1.33 9.50
C THR A 512 -25.09 1.50 8.10
N GLY A 513 -24.77 0.38 7.44
CA GLY A 513 -24.11 0.37 6.14
C GLY A 513 -22.60 0.60 6.19
N LYS A 514 -21.99 0.54 7.40
CA LYS A 514 -20.56 0.69 7.62
C LYS A 514 -19.97 -0.47 8.42
N SER A 515 -18.66 -0.67 8.33
CA SER A 515 -17.97 -1.83 8.93
C SER A 515 -16.70 -1.46 9.67
N ILE A 516 -16.36 -2.24 10.70
CA ILE A 516 -15.07 -2.13 11.37
C ILE A 516 -13.95 -2.52 10.41
N TYR A 517 -12.95 -1.66 10.27
CA TYR A 517 -11.77 -1.89 9.46
C TYR A 517 -10.47 -1.55 10.19
N TYR A 518 -9.39 -2.20 9.76
CA TYR A 518 -8.03 -1.94 10.26
C TYR A 518 -7.37 -0.79 9.51
N LYS A 519 -6.76 0.13 10.25
CA LYS A 519 -6.12 1.35 9.75
C LYS A 519 -4.65 1.38 10.18
N ALA A 520 -3.78 0.91 9.27
CA ALA A 520 -2.34 0.72 9.54
C ALA A 520 -1.58 2.02 9.85
N ASP A 521 -2.01 3.17 9.31
CA ASP A 521 -1.37 4.48 9.49
C ASP A 521 -1.67 5.15 10.85
N ASN A 522 -2.48 4.53 11.71
CA ASN A 522 -2.79 5.04 13.05
C ASN A 522 -2.54 3.98 14.14
N SER A 523 -1.29 3.79 14.52
CA SER A 523 -0.88 2.80 15.52
C SER A 523 -1.47 3.02 16.92
N ALA A 524 -1.84 4.25 17.27
CA ALA A 524 -2.45 4.56 18.57
C ALA A 524 -3.92 4.11 18.64
N ASN A 525 -4.66 4.18 17.53
CA ASN A 525 -6.06 3.75 17.42
C ASN A 525 -6.30 3.10 16.04
N PRO A 526 -5.91 1.83 15.88
CA PRO A 526 -5.87 1.18 14.56
C PRO A 526 -7.21 0.63 14.08
N LEU A 527 -8.29 0.75 14.85
CA LEU A 527 -9.62 0.24 14.48
C LEU A 527 -10.62 1.39 14.27
N TRP A 528 -11.28 1.37 13.12
CA TRP A 528 -12.16 2.43 12.62
C TRP A 528 -13.45 1.83 12.05
N TRP A 529 -14.51 2.63 11.85
CA TRP A 529 -15.80 2.14 11.31
C TRP A 529 -16.43 3.02 10.24
N ASP A 530 -15.85 4.17 9.89
CA ASP A 530 -16.55 5.24 9.18
C ASP A 530 -16.66 5.06 7.65
N LYS A 531 -16.20 3.94 7.10
CA LYS A 531 -16.30 3.56 5.67
C LYS A 531 -17.55 2.72 5.37
N ALA A 532 -18.09 2.85 4.15
CA ALA A 532 -19.16 1.98 3.67
C ALA A 532 -18.73 0.50 3.66
N THR A 533 -19.62 -0.39 4.09
CA THR A 533 -19.37 -1.83 4.09
C THR A 533 -19.02 -2.31 2.68
N ASN A 534 -17.83 -2.88 2.54
CA ASN A 534 -17.37 -3.48 1.30
C ASN A 534 -16.67 -4.81 1.60
N LYS A 535 -17.30 -5.92 1.21
CA LYS A 535 -16.72 -7.26 1.41
C LYS A 535 -15.42 -7.48 0.64
N TYR A 536 -15.09 -6.61 -0.33
CA TYR A 536 -13.85 -6.66 -1.09
C TYR A 536 -12.73 -5.77 -0.50
N ASP A 537 -13.01 -4.97 0.54
CA ASP A 537 -11.97 -4.23 1.26
C ASP A 537 -11.36 -5.16 2.33
N LYS A 538 -10.17 -5.71 2.06
CA LYS A 538 -9.45 -6.62 2.99
C LYS A 538 -9.23 -6.02 4.38
N THR A 539 -9.22 -4.69 4.52
CA THR A 539 -9.10 -4.05 5.85
C THR A 539 -10.34 -4.28 6.72
N MET A 540 -11.51 -4.56 6.12
CA MET A 540 -12.78 -4.88 6.80
C MET A 540 -12.97 -6.36 7.08
N LEU A 541 -12.08 -7.22 6.57
CA LEU A 541 -12.24 -8.66 6.61
C LEU A 541 -11.54 -9.24 7.84
N TRP A 542 -12.35 -9.89 8.67
CA TRP A 542 -11.92 -10.48 9.94
C TRP A 542 -12.14 -11.99 9.90
N LYS A 543 -11.03 -12.73 9.87
CA LYS A 543 -10.98 -14.19 9.99
C LYS A 543 -11.23 -14.58 11.44
N PHE A 544 -12.23 -15.43 11.71
CA PHE A 544 -12.55 -15.90 13.06
C PHE A 544 -12.04 -17.34 13.25
N ALA A 545 -10.78 -17.47 13.67
CA ALA A 545 -10.20 -18.77 13.98
C ALA A 545 -10.81 -19.37 15.26
N GLY A 546 -10.95 -20.70 15.28
CA GLY A 546 -11.66 -21.44 16.33
C GLY A 546 -13.12 -21.78 16.01
N SER A 547 -13.63 -21.30 14.87
CA SER A 547 -14.94 -21.68 14.31
C SER A 547 -14.77 -22.61 13.11
N THR A 548 -15.66 -23.60 12.99
CA THR A 548 -15.90 -24.35 11.76
C THR A 548 -17.25 -24.00 11.12
N SER A 549 -17.95 -22.99 11.66
CA SER A 549 -19.28 -22.55 11.23
C SER A 549 -19.20 -21.24 10.44
N THR A 550 -20.06 -21.11 9.41
CA THR A 550 -20.25 -19.86 8.64
C THR A 550 -21.08 -18.82 9.40
N THR A 551 -21.51 -19.11 10.62
CA THR A 551 -22.19 -18.17 11.52
C THR A 551 -21.33 -17.86 12.74
N ALA A 552 -21.22 -16.57 13.10
CA ALA A 552 -20.60 -16.17 14.36
C ALA A 552 -21.61 -16.34 15.52
N GLU A 553 -21.50 -17.46 16.24
CA GLU A 553 -22.38 -17.80 17.35
C GLU A 553 -22.13 -16.94 18.59
N VAL A 554 -23.22 -16.59 19.27
CA VAL A 554 -23.22 -15.95 20.59
C VAL A 554 -22.70 -16.92 21.65
N GLY A 555 -21.88 -16.42 22.57
CA GLY A 555 -21.31 -17.18 23.68
C GLY A 555 -19.99 -17.86 23.34
N GLN A 556 -19.57 -17.82 22.08
CA GLN A 556 -18.29 -18.36 21.64
C GLN A 556 -17.15 -17.33 21.70
N THR A 557 -15.94 -17.86 21.87
CA THR A 557 -14.69 -17.11 21.81
C THR A 557 -13.94 -17.47 20.53
N TYR A 558 -13.52 -16.47 19.79
CA TYR A 558 -12.76 -16.60 18.55
C TYR A 558 -11.41 -15.91 18.67
N THR A 559 -10.44 -16.32 17.85
CA THR A 559 -9.27 -15.50 17.55
C THR A 559 -9.55 -14.75 16.26
N ALA A 560 -9.85 -13.45 16.37
CA ALA A 560 -10.16 -12.59 15.23
C ALA A 560 -8.89 -11.98 14.65
N MET A 561 -8.66 -12.19 13.36
CA MET A 561 -7.45 -11.82 12.63
C MET A 561 -7.81 -10.99 11.38
N ASN A 562 -7.09 -9.91 11.09
CA ASN A 562 -7.34 -9.08 9.91
C ASN A 562 -6.57 -9.59 8.69
N LEU A 563 -7.23 -9.66 7.53
CA LEU A 563 -6.62 -10.16 6.30
C LEU A 563 -5.66 -9.16 5.61
N SER A 564 -5.67 -7.86 5.96
CA SER A 564 -4.80 -6.88 5.29
C SER A 564 -3.42 -6.72 5.92
N ALA A 565 -3.21 -7.17 7.16
CA ALA A 565 -2.00 -6.83 7.92
C ALA A 565 -1.51 -7.90 8.92
N GLU A 566 -2.10 -9.11 8.93
CA GLU A 566 -1.77 -10.18 9.89
C GLU A 566 -1.73 -9.72 11.36
N VAL A 567 -2.74 -8.93 11.74
CA VAL A 567 -2.94 -8.41 13.10
C VAL A 567 -4.16 -9.01 13.76
N TYR A 568 -4.11 -9.12 15.08
CA TYR A 568 -5.27 -9.50 15.88
C TYR A 568 -6.23 -8.32 16.06
N PHE A 569 -7.52 -8.61 16.18
CA PHE A 569 -8.50 -7.61 16.56
C PHE A 569 -8.15 -7.05 17.95
N TRP A 570 -7.79 -5.75 18.02
CA TRP A 570 -7.39 -5.08 19.26
C TRP A 570 -6.11 -5.64 19.92
N ASP A 571 -5.19 -6.21 19.14
CA ASP A 571 -3.92 -6.81 19.61
C ASP A 571 -4.09 -7.90 20.69
N VAL A 572 -5.25 -8.58 20.68
CA VAL A 572 -5.57 -9.65 21.62
C VAL A 572 -6.05 -10.90 20.90
N GLU A 573 -5.61 -12.07 21.36
CA GLU A 573 -5.92 -13.35 20.70
C GLU A 573 -7.38 -13.80 20.88
N SER A 574 -8.21 -13.10 21.65
CA SER A 574 -9.56 -13.58 22.00
C SER A 574 -10.62 -12.48 21.91
N LEU A 575 -11.61 -12.76 21.08
CA LEU A 575 -12.79 -11.95 20.79
C LEU A 575 -14.04 -12.78 21.11
N ASN A 576 -14.95 -12.22 21.91
CA ASN A 576 -16.18 -12.86 22.36
C ASN A 576 -17.39 -12.18 21.72
N ILE A 577 -18.32 -12.98 21.22
CA ILE A 577 -19.62 -12.50 20.75
C ILE A 577 -20.65 -12.74 21.85
N THR A 578 -21.37 -11.70 22.25
CA THR A 578 -22.35 -11.78 23.34
C THR A 578 -23.67 -11.12 22.96
N GLN A 579 -24.74 -11.47 23.67
CA GLN A 579 -26.06 -10.85 23.49
C GLN A 579 -26.05 -9.37 23.91
N THR A 580 -26.96 -8.62 23.31
CA THR A 580 -27.35 -7.28 23.77
C THR A 580 -28.33 -7.36 24.95
N ASP A 581 -28.61 -6.24 25.60
CA ASP A 581 -29.59 -6.13 26.70
C ASP A 581 -30.63 -5.05 26.39
N PRO A 582 -31.93 -5.40 26.22
CA PRO A 582 -32.47 -6.75 26.25
C PRO A 582 -31.97 -7.61 25.09
N GLU A 583 -32.01 -8.94 25.26
CA GLU A 583 -31.65 -9.92 24.23
C GLU A 583 -32.37 -9.63 22.90
N ASN A 584 -31.61 -9.47 21.82
CA ASN A 584 -32.13 -9.02 20.53
C ASN A 584 -32.40 -10.19 19.56
N GLN A 585 -33.54 -10.16 18.87
CA GLN A 585 -34.03 -11.21 17.96
C GLN A 585 -33.51 -11.09 16.51
N ASP A 586 -32.89 -9.97 16.13
CA ASP A 586 -32.52 -9.66 14.73
C ASP A 586 -31.02 -9.83 14.42
N GLY A 587 -30.33 -10.75 15.09
CA GLY A 587 -28.90 -11.05 14.80
C GLY A 587 -27.90 -9.97 15.20
N ILE A 588 -28.33 -8.98 16.01
CA ILE A 588 -27.49 -7.91 16.54
C ILE A 588 -26.82 -8.38 17.83
N VAL A 589 -25.50 -8.20 17.88
CA VAL A 589 -24.62 -8.70 18.93
C VAL A 589 -23.71 -7.61 19.48
N LEU A 590 -23.07 -7.92 20.61
CA LEU A 590 -21.95 -7.17 21.17
C LEU A 590 -20.65 -7.93 20.92
N VAL A 591 -19.63 -7.21 20.46
CA VAL A 591 -18.26 -7.70 20.33
C VAL A 591 -17.47 -7.28 21.57
N LYS A 592 -16.75 -8.21 22.21
CA LYS A 592 -15.93 -7.98 23.42
C LYS A 592 -14.56 -8.62 23.27
N THR A 593 -13.56 -8.14 23.99
CA THR A 593 -12.19 -8.70 23.96
C THR A 593 -11.78 -9.25 25.34
N ALA A 594 -10.96 -10.31 25.40
CA ALA A 594 -10.54 -10.91 26.67
C ALA A 594 -9.87 -9.91 27.66
N GLY A 595 -10.14 -10.09 28.96
CA GLY A 595 -9.63 -9.24 30.04
C GLY A 595 -10.45 -7.96 30.30
N ASN A 596 -11.42 -7.63 29.44
CA ASN A 596 -12.29 -6.48 29.61
C ASN A 596 -13.71 -6.82 29.12
N ASN A 597 -14.68 -6.96 30.05
CA ASN A 597 -16.07 -7.26 29.73
C ASN A 597 -16.82 -6.11 29.04
N THR A 598 -16.15 -5.00 28.74
CA THR A 598 -16.72 -3.82 28.07
C THR A 598 -16.82 -4.04 26.55
N PRO A 599 -18.00 -3.82 25.94
CA PRO A 599 -18.18 -3.91 24.50
C PRO A 599 -17.31 -2.94 23.69
N VAL A 600 -17.02 -3.36 22.47
CA VAL A 600 -16.48 -2.56 21.37
C VAL A 600 -17.56 -1.57 20.91
N HIS A 601 -17.19 -0.29 20.73
CA HIS A 601 -18.10 0.82 20.48
C HIS A 601 -17.60 1.72 19.35
N ALA A 602 -18.46 2.05 18.40
CA ALA A 602 -18.20 3.06 17.39
C ALA A 602 -18.26 4.46 18.01
N ASP A 603 -17.13 5.18 18.07
CA ASP A 603 -17.10 6.57 18.54
C ASP A 603 -17.43 7.54 17.40
N ARG A 604 -18.00 8.71 17.75
CA ARG A 604 -18.41 9.75 16.78
C ARG A 604 -17.24 10.28 15.92
N SER A 605 -16.00 10.13 16.36
CA SER A 605 -14.79 10.48 15.62
C SER A 605 -14.45 9.53 14.46
N GLY A 606 -15.13 8.39 14.33
CA GLY A 606 -14.83 7.34 13.35
C GLY A 606 -13.92 6.23 13.88
N THR A 607 -13.33 6.42 15.07
CA THR A 607 -12.55 5.39 15.77
C THR A 607 -13.44 4.38 16.49
N ILE A 608 -12.85 3.25 16.84
CA ILE A 608 -13.46 2.30 17.77
C ILE A 608 -12.88 2.52 19.17
N VAL A 609 -13.73 2.46 20.20
CA VAL A 609 -13.37 2.57 21.62
C VAL A 609 -14.02 1.44 22.43
N ARG A 610 -13.74 1.40 23.74
CA ARG A 610 -14.48 0.57 24.71
C ARG A 610 -15.48 1.42 25.46
N TRP A 611 -16.75 1.04 25.44
CA TRP A 611 -17.80 1.76 26.16
C TRP A 611 -18.85 0.80 26.70
N ASN A 612 -19.29 1.01 27.95
CA ASN A 612 -20.23 0.12 28.63
C ASN A 612 -21.68 0.38 28.21
N ALA A 613 -21.98 0.14 26.92
CA ALA A 613 -23.35 0.15 26.38
C ALA A 613 -23.68 -1.23 25.81
N SER A 614 -24.76 -1.83 26.32
CA SER A 614 -25.22 -3.17 25.94
C SER A 614 -26.50 -3.16 25.09
N ALA A 615 -27.17 -2.00 24.97
CA ALA A 615 -28.44 -1.91 24.27
C ALA A 615 -28.29 -2.14 22.76
N PRO A 616 -29.27 -2.81 22.12
CA PRO A 616 -29.25 -3.03 20.67
C PRO A 616 -29.38 -1.74 19.85
N THR A 617 -29.84 -0.66 20.49
CA THR A 617 -29.95 0.68 19.90
C THR A 617 -28.72 1.55 20.20
N SER A 618 -27.59 0.98 20.61
CA SER A 618 -26.35 1.71 20.91
C SER A 618 -25.31 1.55 19.81
N ALA A 619 -24.32 2.45 19.74
CA ALA A 619 -23.19 2.31 18.83
C ALA A 619 -22.21 1.16 19.19
N SER A 620 -22.53 0.36 20.22
CA SER A 620 -21.89 -0.93 20.50
C SER A 620 -22.59 -2.12 19.84
N ALA A 621 -23.71 -1.88 19.16
CA ALA A 621 -24.48 -2.90 18.48
C ALA A 621 -23.92 -3.17 17.07
N TRP A 622 -23.63 -4.44 16.80
CA TRP A 622 -23.04 -4.90 15.55
C TRP A 622 -23.84 -6.05 14.94
N THR A 623 -23.76 -6.21 13.63
CA THR A 623 -24.13 -7.45 12.92
C THR A 623 -22.88 -8.06 12.34
N ILE A 624 -22.84 -9.39 12.20
CA ILE A 624 -21.68 -10.10 11.68
C ILE A 624 -22.10 -10.82 10.42
N THR A 625 -21.50 -10.47 9.28
CA THR A 625 -21.91 -10.99 7.97
C THR A 625 -20.80 -11.81 7.36
N TYR A 626 -21.11 -13.06 7.05
CA TYR A 626 -20.18 -14.01 6.42
C TYR A 626 -19.81 -13.55 5.00
N VAL A 627 -18.54 -13.73 4.65
CA VAL A 627 -17.98 -13.35 3.34
C VAL A 627 -17.52 -14.57 2.56
N GLY A 628 -16.85 -15.51 3.22
CA GLY A 628 -16.25 -16.68 2.59
C GLY A 628 -15.22 -17.35 3.49
N GLU A 629 -14.54 -18.37 2.98
CA GLU A 629 -13.42 -19.00 3.67
C GLU A 629 -12.13 -18.22 3.42
N SER A 630 -11.27 -18.11 4.43
CA SER A 630 -10.04 -17.35 4.26
C SER A 630 -9.11 -17.96 3.23
N TYR A 631 -9.07 -19.29 3.13
CA TYR A 631 -8.23 -19.99 2.16
C TYR A 631 -8.51 -19.56 0.71
N ASP A 632 -9.78 -19.35 0.34
CA ASP A 632 -10.14 -18.90 -1.00
C ASP A 632 -9.97 -17.39 -1.19
N ILE A 633 -10.33 -16.59 -0.18
CA ILE A 633 -10.16 -15.14 -0.22
C ILE A 633 -8.68 -14.76 -0.35
N GLU A 634 -7.78 -15.45 0.35
CA GLU A 634 -6.34 -15.17 0.37
C GLU A 634 -5.63 -15.58 -0.93
N LYS A 635 -6.24 -16.43 -1.77
CA LYS A 635 -5.77 -16.69 -3.15
C LYS A 635 -5.97 -15.47 -4.06
N ILE A 636 -6.97 -14.62 -3.76
CA ILE A 636 -7.31 -13.46 -4.58
C ILE A 636 -6.42 -12.27 -4.20
N ASN A 637 -5.47 -11.97 -5.07
CA ASN A 637 -4.61 -10.81 -4.92
C ASN A 637 -5.32 -9.51 -5.35
N ASP A 638 -4.68 -8.37 -5.10
CA ASP A 638 -5.29 -7.05 -5.35
C ASP A 638 -5.44 -6.76 -6.85
N GLU A 639 -4.60 -7.35 -7.70
CA GLU A 639 -4.67 -7.26 -9.17
C GLU A 639 -5.89 -8.00 -9.72
N GLN A 640 -6.14 -9.24 -9.28
CA GLN A 640 -7.33 -10.02 -9.63
C GLN A 640 -8.60 -9.30 -9.19
N LEU A 641 -8.60 -8.72 -7.99
CA LEU A 641 -9.76 -7.97 -7.50
C LEU A 641 -10.02 -6.70 -8.33
N ALA A 642 -8.97 -5.98 -8.73
CA ALA A 642 -9.09 -4.83 -9.63
C ALA A 642 -9.57 -5.24 -11.03
N ALA A 643 -9.07 -6.36 -11.57
CA ALA A 643 -9.49 -6.91 -12.85
C ALA A 643 -10.96 -7.34 -12.83
N TYR A 644 -11.44 -7.94 -11.73
CA TYR A 644 -12.84 -8.29 -11.54
C TYR A 644 -13.76 -7.07 -11.50
N ALA A 645 -13.35 -5.99 -10.85
CA ALA A 645 -14.09 -4.72 -10.89
C ALA A 645 -14.12 -4.12 -12.31
N ALA A 646 -12.99 -4.16 -13.03
CA ALA A 646 -12.91 -3.68 -14.42
C ALA A 646 -13.76 -4.54 -15.37
N LEU A 647 -13.79 -5.86 -15.17
CA LEU A 647 -14.61 -6.80 -15.95
C LEU A 647 -16.10 -6.44 -15.86
N LYS A 648 -16.61 -6.13 -14.67
CA LYS A 648 -18.02 -5.71 -14.49
C LYS A 648 -18.37 -4.46 -15.29
N THR A 649 -17.49 -3.46 -15.28
CA THR A 649 -17.65 -2.24 -16.09
C THR A 649 -17.61 -2.57 -17.59
N LEU A 650 -16.64 -3.38 -18.01
CA LEU A 650 -16.48 -3.76 -19.41
C LEU A 650 -17.67 -4.56 -19.96
N VAL A 651 -18.24 -5.48 -19.16
CA VAL A 651 -19.47 -6.20 -19.53
C VAL A 651 -20.61 -5.20 -19.76
N ALA A 652 -20.81 -4.23 -18.88
CA ALA A 652 -21.85 -3.21 -19.06
C ALA A 652 -21.65 -2.37 -20.34
N GLU A 653 -20.40 -2.04 -20.68
CA GLU A 653 -20.06 -1.31 -21.92
C GLU A 653 -20.26 -2.15 -23.19
N CYS A 654 -20.08 -3.47 -23.09
CA CYS A 654 -20.21 -4.41 -24.21
C CYS A 654 -21.66 -4.86 -24.46
N GLU A 655 -22.53 -4.82 -23.45
CA GLU A 655 -23.94 -5.25 -23.55
C GLU A 655 -24.69 -4.68 -24.77
N PRO A 656 -24.57 -3.39 -25.13
CA PRO A 656 -25.27 -2.81 -26.28
C PRO A 656 -24.87 -3.35 -27.66
N TYR A 657 -23.75 -4.08 -27.76
CA TYR A 657 -23.28 -4.67 -29.02
C TYR A 657 -23.78 -6.11 -29.23
N SER A 658 -24.22 -6.77 -28.16
CA SER A 658 -24.52 -8.21 -28.16
C SER A 658 -25.60 -8.64 -29.16
N ASP A 659 -26.60 -7.79 -29.42
CA ASP A 659 -27.67 -8.01 -30.40
C ASP A 659 -27.39 -7.37 -31.78
N LYS A 660 -26.21 -6.78 -31.96
CA LYS A 660 -25.77 -6.07 -33.18
C LYS A 660 -24.61 -6.75 -33.89
N ILE A 661 -24.29 -8.00 -33.57
CA ILE A 661 -23.27 -8.75 -34.31
C ILE A 661 -23.87 -9.39 -35.56
N GLY A 662 -23.22 -9.23 -36.71
CA GLY A 662 -23.67 -9.76 -38.00
C GLY A 662 -23.05 -9.01 -39.18
N ASP A 663 -23.49 -9.32 -40.40
CA ASP A 663 -22.94 -8.77 -41.65
C ASP A 663 -23.77 -7.61 -42.25
N GLY A 664 -24.93 -7.30 -41.65
CA GLY A 664 -25.84 -6.26 -42.14
C GLY A 664 -25.42 -4.83 -41.79
N LEU A 665 -26.10 -3.84 -42.38
CA LEU A 665 -25.96 -2.44 -41.99
C LEU A 665 -26.46 -2.22 -40.55
N GLY A 666 -25.77 -1.34 -39.83
CA GLY A 666 -26.02 -1.09 -38.40
C GLY A 666 -25.62 -2.25 -37.49
N GLN A 667 -24.97 -3.28 -38.04
CA GLN A 667 -24.35 -4.37 -37.30
C GLN A 667 -22.82 -4.23 -37.31
N PHE A 668 -22.16 -5.00 -36.45
CA PHE A 668 -20.73 -5.03 -36.26
C PHE A 668 -20.19 -6.41 -36.60
N THR A 669 -19.06 -6.41 -37.31
CA THR A 669 -18.19 -7.56 -37.45
C THR A 669 -17.09 -7.51 -36.41
N CYS A 670 -16.66 -8.67 -35.92
CA CYS A 670 -15.60 -8.80 -34.93
C CYS A 670 -14.53 -9.75 -35.49
N ASN A 671 -13.55 -9.20 -36.21
CA ASN A 671 -12.59 -10.03 -36.93
C ASN A 671 -11.62 -10.73 -35.97
N GLY A 672 -11.59 -12.07 -36.04
CA GLY A 672 -10.70 -12.91 -35.23
C GLY A 672 -11.28 -13.34 -33.88
N TYR A 673 -12.52 -12.95 -33.55
CA TYR A 673 -13.14 -13.25 -32.26
C TYR A 673 -14.63 -13.62 -32.42
N ASP A 674 -15.12 -14.55 -31.60
CA ASP A 674 -16.56 -14.73 -31.40
C ASP A 674 -17.02 -13.83 -30.25
N PHE A 675 -17.42 -12.60 -30.59
CA PHE A 675 -17.81 -11.62 -29.57
C PHE A 675 -18.97 -12.10 -28.70
N VAL A 676 -19.96 -12.79 -29.27
CA VAL A 676 -21.16 -13.21 -28.53
C VAL A 676 -20.79 -14.28 -27.51
N GLN A 677 -19.98 -15.26 -27.90
CA GLN A 677 -19.48 -16.27 -26.97
C GLN A 677 -18.65 -15.63 -25.84
N ILE A 678 -17.64 -14.82 -26.20
CA ILE A 678 -16.73 -14.17 -25.24
C ILE A 678 -17.52 -13.27 -24.27
N PHE A 679 -18.48 -12.50 -24.79
CA PHE A 679 -19.33 -11.64 -23.98
C PHE A 679 -20.17 -12.43 -22.96
N ASN A 680 -20.79 -13.54 -23.38
CA ASN A 680 -21.58 -14.37 -22.49
C ASN A 680 -20.72 -15.06 -21.41
N GLU A 681 -19.51 -15.50 -21.74
CA GLU A 681 -18.55 -16.03 -20.78
C GLU A 681 -18.14 -14.97 -19.75
N ALA A 682 -17.80 -13.76 -20.21
CA ALA A 682 -17.47 -12.63 -19.35
C ALA A 682 -18.63 -12.18 -18.46
N LYS A 683 -19.85 -12.15 -19.00
CA LYS A 683 -21.07 -11.81 -18.25
C LYS A 683 -21.34 -12.82 -17.13
N LYS A 684 -21.24 -14.11 -17.43
CA LYS A 684 -21.36 -15.17 -16.43
C LYS A 684 -20.32 -15.05 -15.33
N ALA A 685 -19.06 -14.78 -15.69
CA ALA A 685 -17.97 -14.55 -14.74
C ALA A 685 -18.23 -13.33 -13.84
N ALA A 686 -18.74 -12.24 -14.41
CA ALA A 686 -19.06 -11.01 -13.67
C ALA A 686 -20.23 -11.18 -12.67
N GLU A 687 -21.13 -12.13 -12.90
CA GLU A 687 -22.25 -12.46 -12.00
C GLU A 687 -21.85 -13.35 -10.82
N GLN A 688 -20.75 -14.10 -10.94
CA GLN A 688 -20.22 -14.97 -9.87
C GLN A 688 -19.49 -14.16 -8.80
N ASP A 689 -19.53 -14.61 -7.54
CA ASP A 689 -18.67 -14.07 -6.50
C ASP A 689 -17.25 -14.63 -6.65
N ILE A 690 -16.26 -13.74 -6.79
CA ILE A 690 -14.86 -14.12 -6.94
C ILE A 690 -14.31 -14.89 -5.72
N TYR A 691 -14.84 -14.65 -4.51
CA TYR A 691 -14.39 -15.37 -3.32
C TYR A 691 -14.98 -16.78 -3.22
N GLU A 692 -16.14 -17.02 -3.84
CA GLU A 692 -16.74 -18.36 -3.92
C GLU A 692 -16.24 -19.14 -5.16
N ASN A 693 -15.54 -18.46 -6.07
CA ASN A 693 -15.02 -19.01 -7.32
C ASN A 693 -13.55 -18.57 -7.49
N ALA A 694 -12.70 -18.86 -6.50
CA ALA A 694 -11.35 -18.32 -6.45
C ALA A 694 -10.43 -18.77 -7.61
N ASP A 695 -10.79 -19.86 -8.30
CA ASP A 695 -10.08 -20.37 -9.47
C ASP A 695 -10.44 -19.64 -10.79
N LEU A 696 -11.34 -18.65 -10.74
CA LEU A 696 -11.75 -17.90 -11.93
C LEU A 696 -10.61 -17.01 -12.44
N ASP A 697 -10.20 -17.21 -13.70
CA ASP A 697 -9.21 -16.34 -14.35
C ASP A 697 -9.86 -15.05 -14.89
N VAL A 698 -10.25 -14.18 -13.95
CA VAL A 698 -10.89 -12.89 -14.24
C VAL A 698 -10.01 -11.98 -15.10
N ILE A 699 -8.69 -12.12 -15.03
CA ILE A 699 -7.74 -11.31 -15.81
C ILE A 699 -7.83 -11.72 -17.28
N ALA A 700 -7.67 -13.01 -17.59
CA ALA A 700 -7.75 -13.51 -18.95
C ALA A 700 -9.14 -13.27 -19.58
N ILE A 701 -10.21 -13.48 -18.80
CA ILE A 701 -11.59 -13.23 -19.25
C ILE A 701 -11.77 -11.74 -19.61
N LYS A 702 -11.30 -10.83 -18.75
CA LYS A 702 -11.34 -9.38 -18.99
C LYS A 702 -10.55 -9.00 -20.24
N GLU A 703 -9.34 -9.50 -20.40
CA GLU A 703 -8.48 -9.22 -21.56
C GLU A 703 -9.10 -9.74 -22.87
N ASN A 704 -9.67 -10.93 -22.86
CA ASN A 704 -10.35 -11.49 -24.04
C ASN A 704 -11.55 -10.63 -24.46
N LEU A 705 -12.38 -10.19 -23.50
CA LEU A 705 -13.50 -9.29 -23.81
C LEU A 705 -13.01 -7.92 -24.30
N GLU A 706 -11.94 -7.39 -23.73
CA GLU A 706 -11.36 -6.10 -24.12
C GLU A 706 -10.83 -6.16 -25.56
N ASN A 707 -10.12 -7.24 -25.92
CA ASN A 707 -9.65 -7.48 -27.27
C ASN A 707 -10.79 -7.65 -28.26
N ALA A 708 -11.83 -8.41 -27.90
CA ALA A 708 -13.01 -8.59 -28.74
C ALA A 708 -13.75 -7.25 -28.97
N LYS A 709 -13.91 -6.43 -27.92
CA LYS A 709 -14.50 -5.08 -28.02
C LYS A 709 -13.70 -4.18 -28.97
N ASN A 710 -12.38 -4.18 -28.85
CA ASN A 710 -11.49 -3.38 -29.71
C ASN A 710 -11.49 -3.84 -31.17
N ALA A 711 -11.83 -5.11 -31.43
CA ALA A 711 -11.95 -5.66 -32.78
C ALA A 711 -13.32 -5.41 -33.45
N LEU A 712 -14.29 -4.81 -32.74
CA LEU A 712 -15.60 -4.47 -33.31
C LEU A 712 -15.46 -3.37 -34.37
N ALA A 713 -15.93 -3.67 -35.58
CA ALA A 713 -16.01 -2.73 -36.68
C ALA A 713 -17.44 -2.67 -37.21
N ILE A 714 -18.00 -1.47 -37.34
CA ILE A 714 -19.32 -1.31 -37.96
C ILE A 714 -19.23 -1.64 -39.45
N ASN A 715 -20.18 -2.42 -39.95
CA ASN A 715 -20.19 -2.84 -41.35
C ASN A 715 -20.40 -1.63 -42.27
N GLN A 716 -19.60 -1.55 -43.32
CA GLN A 716 -19.62 -0.41 -44.25
C GLN A 716 -20.68 -0.63 -45.35
N PRO A 717 -21.32 0.44 -45.85
CA PRO A 717 -22.14 0.33 -47.05
C PRO A 717 -21.28 -0.08 -48.25
N ALA A 718 -21.76 -1.05 -49.02
CA ALA A 718 -21.10 -1.49 -50.25
C ALA A 718 -21.33 -0.48 -51.38
N ALA A 719 -20.29 -0.22 -52.18
CA ALA A 719 -20.40 0.53 -53.42
C ALA A 719 -21.28 -0.20 -54.45
N GLY A 720 -21.82 0.54 -55.41
CA GLY A 720 -22.72 0.00 -56.43
C GLY A 720 -24.17 -0.18 -55.99
N LYS A 721 -24.53 0.34 -54.81
CA LYS A 721 -25.83 0.15 -54.19
C LYS A 721 -26.52 1.48 -53.86
N PHE A 722 -27.81 1.39 -53.60
CA PHE A 722 -28.66 2.53 -53.26
C PHE A 722 -29.00 2.53 -51.77
N TYR A 723 -28.97 3.71 -51.14
CA TYR A 723 -29.20 3.88 -49.71
C TYR A 723 -30.09 5.08 -49.41
N ARG A 724 -30.84 4.97 -48.31
CA ARG A 724 -31.47 6.09 -47.61
C ARG A 724 -30.70 6.39 -46.33
N PHE A 725 -30.62 7.68 -46.00
CA PHE A 725 -29.97 8.15 -44.78
C PHE A 725 -31.01 8.76 -43.85
N LYS A 726 -31.37 8.00 -42.82
CA LYS A 726 -32.41 8.35 -41.86
C LYS A 726 -31.82 8.85 -40.55
N SER A 727 -32.26 10.00 -40.07
CA SER A 727 -31.83 10.53 -38.78
C SER A 727 -32.27 9.60 -37.64
N ALA A 728 -31.33 9.23 -36.77
CA ALA A 728 -31.62 8.41 -35.59
C ALA A 728 -32.42 9.17 -34.51
N THR A 729 -32.44 10.50 -34.56
CA THR A 729 -33.12 11.38 -33.59
C THR A 729 -34.41 11.98 -34.12
N GLN A 730 -34.39 12.50 -35.35
CA GLN A 730 -35.52 13.18 -35.97
C GLN A 730 -36.46 12.23 -36.72
N ASN A 731 -36.01 11.00 -37.01
CA ASN A 731 -36.78 9.98 -37.74
C ASN A 731 -37.23 10.42 -39.15
N ASN A 732 -36.49 11.34 -39.78
CA ASN A 732 -36.66 11.83 -41.15
C ASN A 732 -35.40 11.53 -41.98
N TYR A 733 -35.43 11.77 -43.29
CA TYR A 733 -34.38 11.43 -44.24
C TYR A 733 -33.72 12.67 -44.86
N ILE A 734 -32.55 12.48 -45.46
CA ILE A 734 -31.94 13.47 -46.35
C ILE A 734 -32.61 13.35 -47.73
N ALA A 735 -33.16 14.43 -48.27
CA ALA A 735 -33.69 14.43 -49.64
C ALA A 735 -32.55 14.41 -50.67
N SER A 736 -32.72 13.68 -51.77
CA SER A 736 -31.75 13.59 -52.88
C SER A 736 -32.20 14.36 -54.14
N ASN A 737 -33.36 15.02 -54.09
CA ASN A 737 -33.90 15.83 -55.19
C ASN A 737 -33.37 17.29 -55.24
N GLY A 738 -32.36 17.63 -54.43
CA GLY A 738 -31.71 18.94 -54.50
C GLY A 738 -30.90 19.14 -55.79
N ILE A 739 -30.91 20.35 -56.34
CA ILE A 739 -30.13 20.73 -57.55
C ILE A 739 -29.03 21.77 -57.28
N SER A 740 -29.08 22.45 -56.13
CA SER A 740 -28.03 23.37 -55.66
C SER A 740 -28.14 23.59 -54.14
N GLY A 741 -27.01 23.89 -53.48
CA GLY A 741 -26.99 24.13 -52.04
C GLY A 741 -27.15 22.85 -51.22
N ARG A 742 -27.58 23.00 -49.96
CA ARG A 742 -27.72 21.90 -49.01
C ARG A 742 -29.07 21.20 -49.22
N PRO A 743 -29.13 19.86 -49.23
CA PRO A 743 -30.40 19.16 -49.32
C PRO A 743 -31.33 19.50 -48.16
N LEU A 744 -32.64 19.39 -48.36
CA LEU A 744 -33.63 19.48 -47.28
C LEU A 744 -33.76 18.13 -46.56
N MET A 745 -34.21 18.20 -45.31
CA MET A 745 -34.71 17.03 -44.58
C MET A 745 -36.15 16.74 -45.02
N THR A 746 -36.48 15.47 -45.28
CA THR A 746 -37.80 15.04 -45.76
C THR A 746 -38.31 13.84 -44.98
N ASP A 747 -39.62 13.74 -44.76
CA ASP A 747 -40.25 12.51 -44.25
C ASP A 747 -40.65 11.54 -45.38
N ASN A 748 -40.56 11.99 -46.64
CA ASN A 748 -40.80 11.17 -47.81
C ASN A 748 -39.58 10.32 -48.18
N ALA A 749 -39.64 9.02 -47.90
CA ALA A 749 -38.57 8.08 -48.19
C ALA A 749 -38.27 7.89 -49.69
N ASP A 750 -39.24 8.15 -50.57
CA ASP A 750 -39.06 8.03 -52.03
C ASP A 750 -38.17 9.15 -52.59
N GLU A 751 -38.10 10.29 -51.91
CA GLU A 751 -37.23 11.41 -52.26
C GLU A 751 -35.81 11.28 -51.71
N ALA A 752 -35.50 10.20 -50.97
CA ALA A 752 -34.29 10.09 -50.14
C ALA A 752 -33.28 9.04 -50.63
N VAL A 753 -33.34 8.68 -51.91
CA VAL A 753 -32.51 7.61 -52.47
C VAL A 753 -31.22 8.17 -53.04
N PHE A 754 -30.08 7.69 -52.53
CA PHE A 754 -28.75 8.02 -53.02
C PHE A 754 -28.06 6.77 -53.55
N TYR A 755 -27.15 6.94 -54.51
CA TYR A 755 -26.29 5.87 -55.02
C TYR A 755 -24.85 6.06 -54.54
N LEU A 756 -24.21 4.99 -54.07
CA LEU A 756 -22.81 5.03 -53.61
C LEU A 756 -21.87 4.48 -54.69
N THR A 757 -20.95 5.31 -55.18
CA THR A 757 -19.94 4.91 -56.17
C THR A 757 -18.74 4.20 -55.54
N ALA A 758 -17.88 3.56 -56.36
CA ALA A 758 -16.66 2.90 -55.91
C ALA A 758 -15.66 3.86 -55.24
N ASP A 759 -15.60 5.11 -55.69
CA ASP A 759 -14.80 6.19 -55.07
C ASP A 759 -15.53 6.88 -53.89
N SER A 760 -16.55 6.22 -53.33
CA SER A 760 -17.31 6.62 -52.14
C SER A 760 -18.08 7.94 -52.27
N LYS A 761 -18.44 8.37 -53.48
CA LYS A 761 -19.29 9.54 -53.69
C LYS A 761 -20.76 9.16 -53.57
N LEU A 762 -21.54 10.04 -52.95
CA LEU A 762 -22.99 9.90 -52.88
C LEU A 762 -23.65 10.68 -54.00
N ILE A 763 -24.27 9.96 -54.92
CA ILE A 763 -24.99 10.50 -56.07
C ILE A 763 -26.46 10.65 -55.72
N THR A 764 -27.01 11.81 -56.00
CA THR A 764 -28.40 12.18 -55.72
C THR A 764 -29.32 11.73 -56.85
N SER A 765 -30.65 11.80 -56.66
CA SER A 765 -31.62 11.37 -57.70
C SER A 765 -31.58 12.24 -58.97
N ASN A 766 -31.05 13.46 -58.86
CA ASN A 766 -30.84 14.37 -60.00
C ASN A 766 -29.50 14.14 -60.72
N LEU A 767 -28.78 13.05 -60.39
CA LEU A 767 -27.50 12.71 -60.98
C LEU A 767 -26.45 13.79 -60.76
N LEU A 768 -26.37 14.29 -59.53
CA LEU A 768 -25.34 15.17 -59.01
C LEU A 768 -24.71 14.50 -57.78
N ALA A 769 -23.58 14.99 -57.28
CA ALA A 769 -22.87 14.38 -56.17
C ALA A 769 -22.85 15.27 -54.92
N MET A 770 -22.88 14.66 -53.74
CA MET A 770 -22.63 15.35 -52.47
C MET A 770 -21.17 15.85 -52.40
N ASP A 771 -20.97 17.04 -51.85
CA ASP A 771 -19.70 17.77 -51.78
C ASP A 771 -19.48 18.37 -50.38
N ASN A 772 -18.36 19.09 -50.23
CA ASN A 772 -17.94 19.82 -49.05
C ASN A 772 -19.08 20.64 -48.44
N TYR A 773 -19.13 20.74 -47.11
CA TYR A 773 -20.20 21.44 -46.40
C TYR A 773 -21.61 20.85 -46.60
N ASN A 774 -21.68 19.60 -47.07
CA ASN A 774 -22.90 18.82 -47.29
C ASN A 774 -23.82 19.49 -48.32
N VAL A 775 -23.23 20.02 -49.39
CA VAL A 775 -23.95 20.63 -50.53
C VAL A 775 -23.95 19.70 -51.73
N VAL A 776 -24.87 19.91 -52.66
CA VAL A 776 -24.91 19.21 -53.94
C VAL A 776 -24.05 19.97 -54.96
N ALA A 777 -23.15 19.25 -55.65
CA ALA A 777 -22.28 19.75 -56.71
C ALA A 777 -22.25 18.78 -57.90
N ASN A 778 -21.61 19.18 -59.00
CA ASN A 778 -21.53 18.34 -60.20
C ASN A 778 -20.83 16.99 -59.93
N LEU A 779 -19.52 17.00 -59.63
CA LEU A 779 -18.72 15.78 -59.43
C LEU A 779 -18.51 15.39 -57.96
N GLY A 780 -18.75 16.32 -57.02
CA GLY A 780 -18.71 16.08 -55.58
C GLY A 780 -17.40 15.51 -55.03
N GLN A 781 -17.46 15.00 -53.80
CA GLN A 781 -16.32 14.46 -53.05
C GLN A 781 -16.70 13.15 -52.34
N ALA A 782 -15.67 12.38 -51.97
CA ALA A 782 -15.86 11.13 -51.25
C ALA A 782 -16.54 11.36 -49.89
N THR A 783 -17.35 10.39 -49.50
CA THR A 783 -18.12 10.32 -48.25
C THR A 783 -17.54 9.23 -47.38
N THR A 784 -17.38 9.50 -46.08
CA THR A 784 -16.94 8.50 -45.10
C THR A 784 -18.06 8.15 -44.13
N PHE A 785 -18.05 6.90 -43.67
CA PHE A 785 -19.00 6.35 -42.71
C PHE A 785 -18.23 5.83 -41.49
N LYS A 786 -18.56 6.33 -40.29
CA LYS A 786 -17.95 5.89 -39.02
C LYS A 786 -19.02 5.49 -38.03
N ALA A 787 -18.72 4.59 -37.10
CA ALA A 787 -19.66 4.25 -36.03
C ALA A 787 -19.96 5.49 -35.16
N SER A 788 -21.23 5.67 -34.78
CA SER A 788 -21.62 6.67 -33.79
C SER A 788 -21.70 6.04 -32.40
N ASN A 789 -21.12 6.71 -31.40
CA ASN A 789 -21.23 6.31 -30.00
C ASN A 789 -22.48 6.90 -29.32
N ASN A 790 -23.21 7.80 -30.00
CA ASN A 790 -24.48 8.34 -29.50
C ASN A 790 -25.61 7.29 -29.54
N LYS A 791 -25.55 6.38 -30.51
CA LYS A 791 -26.50 5.27 -30.66
C LYS A 791 -25.82 4.12 -31.40
N ILE A 792 -25.57 3.01 -30.70
CA ILE A 792 -24.94 1.83 -31.29
C ILE A 792 -25.75 1.33 -32.50
N GLY A 793 -25.03 0.92 -33.56
CA GLY A 793 -25.61 0.51 -34.83
C GLY A 793 -25.99 1.66 -35.77
N THR A 794 -25.52 2.88 -35.49
CA THR A 794 -25.71 4.03 -36.39
C THR A 794 -24.38 4.62 -36.84
N TYR A 795 -24.44 5.46 -37.87
CA TYR A 795 -23.30 5.99 -38.59
C TYR A 795 -23.20 7.50 -38.45
N VAL A 796 -21.98 8.01 -38.42
CA VAL A 796 -21.65 9.40 -38.73
C VAL A 796 -21.22 9.46 -40.19
N ILE A 797 -21.90 10.30 -40.98
CA ILE A 797 -21.67 10.49 -42.41
C ILE A 797 -20.94 11.82 -42.61
N ARG A 798 -19.90 11.87 -43.46
CA ARG A 798 -19.05 13.06 -43.60
C ARG A 798 -18.49 13.25 -45.02
N ASN A 799 -18.51 14.48 -45.51
CA ASN A 799 -17.74 14.92 -46.69
C ASN A 799 -16.69 15.96 -46.26
N ASN A 800 -15.43 15.74 -46.64
CA ASN A 800 -14.29 16.66 -46.54
C ASN A 800 -14.35 17.67 -45.37
N GLY A 801 -14.36 17.16 -44.13
CA GLY A 801 -14.25 17.99 -42.93
C GLY A 801 -15.55 18.39 -42.22
N HIS A 802 -16.73 17.96 -42.68
CA HIS A 802 -18.00 18.21 -41.97
C HIS A 802 -18.93 16.99 -41.92
N SER A 803 -19.44 16.68 -40.73
CA SER A 803 -20.41 15.61 -40.54
C SER A 803 -21.83 16.09 -40.81
N TYR A 804 -22.68 15.20 -41.30
CA TYR A 804 -24.08 15.49 -41.57
C TYR A 804 -24.84 15.64 -40.25
N TYR A 805 -25.57 16.74 -40.10
CA TYR A 805 -26.34 17.04 -38.89
C TYR A 805 -27.82 17.17 -39.24
N ALA A 806 -28.66 16.32 -38.63
CA ALA A 806 -30.08 16.27 -38.90
C ALA A 806 -30.83 17.49 -38.34
N LYS A 807 -31.81 17.96 -39.11
CA LYS A 807 -32.73 19.06 -38.77
C LYS A 807 -34.18 18.60 -38.94
N ALA A 808 -35.14 19.45 -38.57
CA ALA A 808 -36.55 19.08 -38.72
C ALA A 808 -36.94 19.00 -40.21
N THR A 809 -38.00 18.25 -40.51
CA THR A 809 -38.53 18.13 -41.88
C THR A 809 -38.80 19.51 -42.49
N GLY A 810 -38.37 19.72 -43.73
CA GLY A 810 -38.46 21.00 -44.44
C GLY A 810 -37.31 21.98 -44.18
N GLU A 811 -36.42 21.70 -43.22
CA GLU A 811 -35.19 22.48 -43.00
C GLU A 811 -34.02 21.90 -43.82
N ALA A 812 -33.04 22.75 -44.16
CA ALA A 812 -31.81 22.31 -44.80
C ALA A 812 -30.97 21.43 -43.85
N LEU A 813 -30.44 20.32 -44.37
CA LEU A 813 -29.45 19.46 -43.73
C LEU A 813 -28.34 20.32 -43.13
N ASP A 814 -28.04 20.17 -41.84
CA ASP A 814 -26.99 20.96 -41.19
C ASP A 814 -25.60 20.26 -41.21
N ARG A 815 -24.59 20.91 -40.64
CA ARG A 815 -23.19 20.45 -40.64
C ARG A 815 -22.58 20.60 -39.27
N TRP A 816 -21.78 19.62 -38.90
CA TRP A 816 -20.99 19.65 -37.67
C TRP A 816 -19.50 19.60 -37.99
N GLY A 817 -18.74 20.57 -37.50
CA GLY A 817 -17.31 20.71 -37.82
C GLY A 817 -16.43 19.64 -37.17
N ASN A 818 -16.63 19.41 -35.88
CA ASN A 818 -15.76 18.54 -35.09
C ASN A 818 -16.16 17.06 -35.24
N GLU A 819 -15.31 16.25 -35.86
CA GLU A 819 -15.59 14.82 -36.08
C GLU A 819 -15.72 14.04 -34.76
N SER A 820 -14.86 14.31 -33.78
CA SER A 820 -14.88 13.60 -32.50
C SER A 820 -16.18 13.88 -31.73
N GLU A 821 -16.64 15.13 -31.73
CA GLU A 821 -17.94 15.48 -31.14
C GLU A 821 -19.10 14.85 -31.92
N ALA A 822 -19.04 14.81 -33.25
CA ALA A 822 -20.06 14.15 -34.06
C ALA A 822 -20.21 12.66 -33.71
N ILE A 823 -19.09 11.98 -33.46
CA ILE A 823 -19.06 10.56 -33.08
C ILE A 823 -19.57 10.37 -31.65
N ASN A 824 -19.06 11.15 -30.70
CA ASN A 824 -19.20 10.87 -29.27
C ASN A 824 -20.38 11.58 -28.59
N ASN A 825 -20.71 12.81 -29.01
CA ASN A 825 -21.54 13.72 -28.21
C ASN A 825 -22.69 14.39 -28.97
N GLN A 826 -22.80 14.20 -30.29
CA GLN A 826 -23.83 14.84 -31.09
C GLN A 826 -24.84 13.85 -31.68
N ALA A 827 -25.94 13.62 -30.97
CA ALA A 827 -26.98 12.67 -31.38
C ALA A 827 -27.61 12.99 -32.76
N ASN A 828 -27.71 14.27 -33.15
CA ASN A 828 -28.23 14.64 -34.48
C ASN A 828 -27.27 14.29 -35.64
N CYS A 829 -26.04 13.86 -35.35
CA CYS A 829 -25.10 13.34 -36.34
C CYS A 829 -25.19 11.81 -36.51
N ALA A 830 -26.09 11.14 -35.80
CA ALA A 830 -26.29 9.69 -35.89
C ALA A 830 -27.33 9.34 -36.97
N TRP A 831 -26.93 8.49 -37.92
CA TRP A 831 -27.72 8.13 -39.09
C TRP A 831 -27.91 6.61 -39.20
N ILE A 832 -29.12 6.19 -39.50
CA ILE A 832 -29.46 4.82 -39.88
C ILE A 832 -29.37 4.75 -41.40
N LEU A 833 -28.67 3.74 -41.90
CA LEU A 833 -28.56 3.46 -43.33
C LEU A 833 -29.54 2.35 -43.68
N GLU A 834 -30.35 2.58 -44.71
CA GLU A 834 -31.31 1.60 -45.22
C GLU A 834 -30.99 1.33 -46.69
N GLU A 835 -30.71 0.08 -47.06
CA GLU A 835 -30.48 -0.32 -48.46
C GLU A 835 -31.79 -0.31 -49.25
N VAL A 836 -31.77 0.23 -50.47
CA VAL A 836 -32.91 0.27 -51.39
C VAL A 836 -32.73 -0.78 -52.47
N THR A 837 -33.44 -1.89 -52.34
CA THR A 837 -33.36 -3.03 -53.25
C THR A 837 -34.47 -3.06 -54.31
N ASP A 838 -35.53 -2.26 -54.14
CA ASP A 838 -36.61 -2.15 -55.12
C ASP A 838 -36.18 -1.30 -56.32
N GLU A 839 -36.05 -1.93 -57.49
CA GLU A 839 -35.62 -1.30 -58.75
C GLU A 839 -36.53 -0.12 -59.15
N ALA A 840 -37.82 -0.14 -58.77
CA ALA A 840 -38.75 0.94 -59.09
C ALA A 840 -38.41 2.25 -58.38
N GLN A 841 -37.68 2.17 -57.25
CA GLN A 841 -37.26 3.31 -56.43
C GLN A 841 -35.84 3.79 -56.75
N GLN A 842 -35.11 3.09 -57.63
CA GLN A 842 -33.73 3.42 -57.96
C GLN A 842 -33.66 4.51 -59.04
N PRO A 843 -32.98 5.64 -58.80
CA PRO A 843 -32.76 6.66 -59.82
C PRO A 843 -32.08 6.10 -61.06
N LYS A 844 -32.50 6.57 -62.23
CA LYS A 844 -31.93 6.24 -63.55
C LYS A 844 -31.91 7.47 -64.45
N LEU A 845 -31.03 7.48 -65.43
CA LEU A 845 -31.02 8.53 -66.45
C LEU A 845 -31.79 8.07 -67.68
N SER A 846 -32.99 8.60 -67.88
CA SER A 846 -33.75 8.38 -69.11
C SER A 846 -33.35 9.40 -70.18
N LYS A 847 -32.91 8.91 -71.35
CA LYS A 847 -32.52 9.73 -72.50
C LYS A 847 -33.42 9.47 -73.69
N ALA A 848 -34.17 10.51 -74.10
CA ALA A 848 -34.91 10.48 -75.36
C ALA A 848 -33.97 10.74 -76.56
N MET A 849 -34.01 9.85 -77.56
CA MET A 849 -33.21 9.90 -78.79
C MET A 849 -34.11 9.81 -80.03
N THR A 850 -34.72 10.94 -80.39
CA THR A 850 -35.52 11.07 -81.62
C THR A 850 -34.67 11.12 -82.89
N ALA A 851 -33.42 11.57 -82.77
CA ALA A 851 -32.39 11.49 -83.80
C ALA A 851 -31.45 10.28 -83.57
N ASP A 852 -30.71 9.88 -84.60
CA ASP A 852 -29.78 8.74 -84.52
C ASP A 852 -28.56 9.01 -83.64
N TYR A 853 -28.26 10.29 -83.35
CA TYR A 853 -27.14 10.71 -82.52
C TYR A 853 -27.58 11.67 -81.42
N ALA A 854 -26.98 11.53 -80.24
CA ALA A 854 -27.14 12.44 -79.10
C ALA A 854 -25.82 12.61 -78.35
N THR A 855 -25.72 13.58 -77.45
CA THR A 855 -24.59 13.68 -76.50
C THR A 855 -25.06 13.38 -75.08
N LEU A 856 -24.17 12.77 -74.30
CA LEU A 856 -24.41 12.42 -72.91
C LEU A 856 -23.15 12.68 -72.08
N ALA A 857 -23.34 13.25 -70.90
CA ALA A 857 -22.34 13.28 -69.83
C ALA A 857 -23.05 13.18 -68.49
N ALA A 858 -22.50 12.40 -67.56
CA ALA A 858 -23.01 12.28 -66.20
C ALA A 858 -21.86 12.27 -65.20
N PRO A 859 -22.06 12.78 -63.98
CA PRO A 859 -21.03 12.75 -62.95
C PRO A 859 -20.91 11.40 -62.23
N VAL A 860 -21.68 10.41 -62.68
CA VAL A 860 -21.66 9.01 -62.23
C VAL A 860 -21.44 8.12 -63.45
N ALA A 861 -20.83 6.95 -63.24
CA ALA A 861 -20.69 5.96 -64.30
C ALA A 861 -22.07 5.39 -64.67
N LEU A 862 -22.28 5.11 -65.96
CA LEU A 862 -23.56 4.67 -66.50
C LEU A 862 -23.39 3.40 -67.33
N ASN A 863 -24.19 2.38 -67.06
CA ASN A 863 -24.26 1.20 -67.91
C ASN A 863 -24.89 1.58 -69.25
N ILE A 864 -24.29 1.12 -70.35
CA ILE A 864 -24.82 1.33 -71.70
C ILE A 864 -25.95 0.33 -71.94
N PRO A 865 -27.20 0.78 -72.17
CA PRO A 865 -28.32 -0.11 -72.46
C PRO A 865 -28.20 -0.72 -73.86
N GLU A 866 -28.89 -1.83 -74.08
CA GLU A 866 -29.01 -2.45 -75.41
C GLU A 866 -29.59 -1.45 -76.43
N GLY A 867 -29.14 -1.51 -77.70
CA GLY A 867 -29.61 -0.62 -78.76
C GLY A 867 -28.96 0.76 -78.79
N VAL A 868 -27.92 1.02 -77.98
CA VAL A 868 -27.12 2.25 -78.03
C VAL A 868 -25.62 1.94 -77.98
N LYS A 869 -24.83 2.64 -78.80
CA LYS A 869 -23.36 2.67 -78.67
C LYS A 869 -22.89 4.04 -78.23
N ALA A 870 -21.83 4.07 -77.41
CA ALA A 870 -21.23 5.30 -76.90
C ALA A 870 -19.81 5.48 -77.46
N TYR A 871 -19.43 6.72 -77.79
CA TYR A 871 -18.13 7.05 -78.37
C TYR A 871 -17.54 8.29 -77.71
N THR A 872 -16.25 8.27 -77.39
CA THR A 872 -15.48 9.51 -77.16
C THR A 872 -15.13 10.15 -78.50
N VAL A 873 -14.84 11.45 -78.51
CA VAL A 873 -14.59 12.19 -79.74
C VAL A 873 -13.26 12.90 -79.68
N THR A 874 -12.40 12.66 -80.67
CA THR A 874 -11.27 13.54 -80.99
C THR A 874 -11.47 14.21 -82.34
N VAL A 875 -10.70 15.26 -82.63
CA VAL A 875 -10.84 16.02 -83.88
C VAL A 875 -9.57 15.99 -84.70
N ASP A 876 -9.70 15.57 -85.95
CA ASP A 876 -8.71 15.82 -87.00
C ASP A 876 -9.00 17.19 -87.61
N VAL A 877 -8.25 18.21 -87.17
CA VAL A 877 -8.46 19.61 -87.54
C VAL A 877 -8.20 19.88 -89.02
N ASP A 878 -7.31 19.10 -89.66
CA ASP A 878 -6.96 19.27 -91.08
C ASP A 878 -8.06 18.72 -91.99
N LYS A 879 -8.80 17.71 -91.52
CA LYS A 879 -9.91 17.07 -92.23
C LYS A 879 -11.29 17.59 -91.82
N GLU A 880 -11.36 18.51 -90.86
CA GLU A 880 -12.61 18.99 -90.24
C GLU A 880 -13.56 17.84 -89.85
N SER A 881 -12.98 16.74 -89.33
CA SER A 881 -13.69 15.48 -89.08
C SER A 881 -13.53 14.98 -87.65
N ALA A 882 -14.63 14.47 -87.08
CA ALA A 882 -14.65 13.84 -85.77
C ALA A 882 -14.22 12.37 -85.87
N VAL A 883 -13.23 11.98 -85.07
CA VAL A 883 -12.79 10.60 -84.89
C VAL A 883 -13.50 10.03 -83.66
N LEU A 884 -14.25 8.95 -83.87
CA LEU A 884 -15.04 8.29 -82.83
C LEU A 884 -14.30 7.03 -82.33
N GLU A 885 -14.07 6.94 -81.02
CA GLU A 885 -13.54 5.75 -80.37
C GLU A 885 -14.60 5.17 -79.42
N GLU A 886 -14.95 3.90 -79.60
CA GLU A 886 -16.03 3.26 -78.86
C GLU A 886 -15.70 3.10 -77.37
N VAL A 887 -16.69 3.36 -76.53
CA VAL A 887 -16.69 3.04 -75.11
C VAL A 887 -17.62 1.85 -74.92
N THR A 888 -17.07 0.74 -74.42
CA THR A 888 -17.80 -0.51 -74.25
C THR A 888 -18.34 -0.65 -72.83
N GLU A 889 -19.52 -1.23 -72.69
CA GLU A 889 -20.19 -1.61 -71.43
C GLU A 889 -20.60 -0.44 -70.51
N VAL A 890 -19.67 0.41 -70.08
CA VAL A 890 -19.91 1.47 -69.09
C VAL A 890 -19.30 2.79 -69.54
N ILE A 891 -20.10 3.86 -69.53
CA ILE A 891 -19.61 5.23 -69.69
C ILE A 891 -19.03 5.69 -68.35
N PRO A 892 -17.73 6.01 -68.26
CA PRO A 892 -17.13 6.43 -66.99
C PRO A 892 -17.69 7.77 -66.49
N ALA A 893 -17.67 7.95 -65.17
CA ALA A 893 -18.07 9.21 -64.55
C ALA A 893 -17.25 10.40 -65.10
N GLY A 894 -17.94 11.47 -65.49
CA GLY A 894 -17.33 12.67 -66.04
C GLY A 894 -16.85 12.57 -67.48
N VAL A 895 -16.97 11.40 -68.14
CA VAL A 895 -16.63 11.23 -69.55
C VAL A 895 -17.83 11.60 -70.41
N ALA A 896 -17.64 12.61 -71.25
CA ALA A 896 -18.62 13.01 -72.25
C ALA A 896 -18.58 12.10 -73.49
N VAL A 897 -19.73 11.66 -73.99
CA VAL A 897 -19.82 10.77 -75.14
C VAL A 897 -20.84 11.24 -76.16
N VAL A 898 -20.64 10.82 -77.41
CA VAL A 898 -21.68 10.74 -78.43
C VAL A 898 -22.34 9.38 -78.34
N LEU A 899 -23.67 9.38 -78.25
CA LEU A 899 -24.51 8.20 -78.34
C LEU A 899 -24.97 8.02 -79.78
N LYS A 900 -24.90 6.80 -80.30
CA LYS A 900 -25.50 6.38 -81.56
C LYS A 900 -26.57 5.33 -81.27
N LYS A 901 -27.79 5.60 -81.71
CA LYS A 901 -28.91 4.65 -81.61
C LYS A 901 -28.76 3.53 -82.65
N GLU A 902 -29.09 2.31 -82.23
CA GLU A 902 -29.26 1.14 -83.08
C GLU A 902 -30.72 0.67 -83.01
N GLY A 903 -31.44 0.67 -84.14
CA GLY A 903 -32.85 0.28 -84.20
C GLY A 903 -33.86 1.43 -84.03
N SER A 904 -35.11 1.10 -83.70
CA SER A 904 -36.26 2.02 -83.74
C SER A 904 -36.67 2.61 -82.39
N GLU A 905 -36.09 2.15 -81.29
CA GLU A 905 -36.42 2.62 -79.93
C GLU A 905 -35.96 4.07 -79.70
N SER A 906 -36.77 4.89 -79.04
CA SER A 906 -36.53 6.34 -78.95
C SER A 906 -36.26 6.83 -77.53
N SER A 907 -36.21 5.92 -76.55
CA SER A 907 -35.95 6.24 -75.14
C SER A 907 -35.10 5.13 -74.55
N PHE A 908 -34.01 5.51 -73.88
CA PHE A 908 -33.07 4.56 -73.30
C PHE A 908 -32.82 4.93 -71.84
N ASP A 909 -32.89 3.94 -70.97
CA ASP A 909 -32.63 4.10 -69.54
C ASP A 909 -31.19 3.65 -69.24
N PHE A 910 -30.38 4.60 -68.81
CA PHE A 910 -29.02 4.35 -68.35
C PHE A 910 -29.08 4.11 -66.84
N THR A 911 -28.79 2.88 -66.41
CA THR A 911 -28.65 2.54 -64.99
C THR A 911 -27.27 2.96 -64.48
N LEU A 912 -27.17 3.23 -63.18
CA LEU A 912 -25.92 3.67 -62.57
C LEU A 912 -24.96 2.48 -62.42
N ALA A 913 -23.68 2.73 -62.68
CA ALA A 913 -22.59 1.77 -62.52
C ALA A 913 -21.64 2.23 -61.40
N ALA A 914 -21.01 1.29 -60.70
CA ALA A 914 -20.21 1.61 -59.50
C ALA A 914 -18.94 2.38 -59.89
N GLU A 915 -18.36 2.01 -61.03
CA GLU A 915 -17.19 2.60 -61.65
C GLU A 915 -17.17 2.26 -63.15
N GLY A 916 -16.29 2.94 -63.89
CA GLY A 916 -16.00 2.67 -65.29
C GLY A 916 -14.67 3.32 -65.65
N THR A 917 -13.99 2.81 -66.68
CA THR A 917 -12.75 3.41 -67.17
C THR A 917 -12.71 3.42 -68.69
N THR A 918 -11.98 4.37 -69.26
CA THR A 918 -11.66 4.39 -70.68
C THR A 918 -10.27 4.99 -70.86
N ALA A 919 -9.47 4.43 -71.77
CA ALA A 919 -8.18 4.98 -72.16
C ALA A 919 -8.31 5.94 -73.37
N ASN A 920 -9.51 6.08 -73.92
CA ASN A 920 -9.75 6.84 -75.13
C ASN A 920 -9.52 8.33 -74.88
N SER A 921 -8.93 9.01 -75.87
CA SER A 921 -8.80 10.46 -75.82
C SER A 921 -10.15 11.13 -76.10
N ASN A 922 -10.37 12.31 -75.52
CA ASN A 922 -11.64 13.00 -75.65
C ASN A 922 -11.49 14.53 -75.64
N ASN A 923 -12.08 15.19 -76.63
CA ASN A 923 -12.17 16.65 -76.73
C ASN A 923 -13.55 17.17 -76.32
N MET A 924 -14.49 16.28 -75.98
CA MET A 924 -15.79 16.70 -75.46
C MET A 924 -15.71 17.12 -74.00
N VAL A 925 -16.54 18.10 -73.64
CA VAL A 925 -16.73 18.60 -72.29
C VAL A 925 -18.18 18.36 -71.87
N GLY A 926 -18.35 17.71 -70.72
CA GLY A 926 -19.65 17.39 -70.14
C GLY A 926 -20.29 18.56 -69.43
N VAL A 927 -21.62 18.63 -69.50
CA VAL A 927 -22.48 19.59 -68.81
C VAL A 927 -23.53 18.80 -68.02
N TYR A 928 -23.52 18.95 -66.69
CA TYR A 928 -24.30 18.12 -65.77
C TYR A 928 -25.59 18.81 -65.30
N THR A 929 -25.56 20.14 -65.18
CA THR A 929 -26.73 21.01 -64.94
C THR A 929 -26.86 22.00 -66.09
N SER A 930 -28.04 22.62 -66.26
CA SER A 930 -28.23 23.62 -67.33
C SER A 930 -27.21 24.75 -67.19
N THR A 931 -26.32 24.89 -68.19
CA THR A 931 -25.15 25.76 -68.10
C THR A 931 -25.07 26.68 -69.32
N GLU A 932 -24.85 27.97 -69.06
CA GLU A 932 -24.47 28.94 -70.10
C GLU A 932 -22.97 28.80 -70.38
N ILE A 933 -22.62 28.42 -71.60
CA ILE A 933 -21.22 28.24 -72.00
C ILE A 933 -20.61 29.61 -72.29
N ALA A 934 -19.53 29.95 -71.60
CA ALA A 934 -18.89 31.27 -71.69
C ALA A 934 -18.52 31.64 -73.14
N ALA A 935 -18.66 32.92 -73.49
CA ALA A 935 -18.52 33.42 -74.87
C ALA A 935 -17.11 33.25 -75.45
N ASP A 936 -16.09 33.16 -74.60
CA ASP A 936 -14.68 32.95 -74.96
C ASP A 936 -14.35 31.47 -75.25
N VAL A 937 -15.25 30.54 -74.94
CA VAL A 937 -15.10 29.12 -75.26
C VAL A 937 -15.50 28.86 -76.72
N ASN A 938 -14.58 28.35 -77.54
CA ASN A 938 -14.87 27.89 -78.91
C ASN A 938 -15.58 26.52 -78.87
N ALA A 939 -16.88 26.56 -78.56
CA ALA A 939 -17.74 25.41 -78.30
C ALA A 939 -18.60 25.03 -79.53
N TYR A 940 -18.76 23.72 -79.75
CA TYR A 940 -19.54 23.14 -80.83
C TYR A 940 -20.55 22.13 -80.27
N ILE A 941 -21.80 22.19 -80.74
CA ILE A 941 -22.87 21.30 -80.33
C ILE A 941 -23.23 20.32 -81.44
N LEU A 942 -23.61 19.11 -81.08
CA LEU A 942 -24.06 18.10 -82.03
C LEU A 942 -25.35 18.57 -82.72
N GLY A 943 -25.39 18.51 -84.05
CA GLY A 943 -26.54 18.86 -84.86
C GLY A 943 -26.53 18.17 -86.22
N ASN A 944 -27.61 18.38 -86.98
CA ASN A 944 -27.73 17.95 -88.36
C ASN A 944 -27.92 19.20 -89.24
N GLY A 945 -26.80 19.78 -89.67
CA GLY A 945 -26.77 20.97 -90.51
C GLY A 945 -26.61 20.63 -91.99
N SER A 946 -26.27 21.63 -92.82
CA SER A 946 -26.11 21.46 -94.27
C SER A 946 -25.00 20.46 -94.66
N ASN A 947 -24.04 20.22 -93.77
CA ASN A 947 -22.91 19.32 -93.98
C ASN A 947 -23.15 17.92 -93.38
N GLY A 948 -24.39 17.61 -93.00
CA GLY A 948 -24.78 16.35 -92.37
C GLY A 948 -24.63 16.37 -90.85
N ILE A 949 -24.54 15.17 -90.26
CA ILE A 949 -24.45 15.02 -88.80
C ILE A 949 -23.03 15.38 -88.34
N GLY A 950 -22.93 16.29 -87.38
CA GLY A 950 -21.64 16.79 -86.92
C GLY A 950 -21.76 17.76 -85.75
N PHE A 951 -20.63 18.24 -85.26
CA PHE A 951 -20.53 19.29 -84.25
C PHE A 951 -20.46 20.66 -84.93
N TYR A 952 -21.46 21.50 -84.70
CA TYR A 952 -21.58 22.84 -85.28
C TYR A 952 -21.26 23.89 -84.22
N GLN A 953 -20.54 24.94 -84.62
CA GLN A 953 -20.16 26.01 -83.71
C GLN A 953 -21.41 26.64 -83.09
N MET A 954 -21.41 26.85 -81.77
CA MET A 954 -22.54 27.45 -81.07
C MET A 954 -22.78 28.89 -81.54
N ASN A 955 -24.06 29.26 -81.66
CA ASN A 955 -24.46 30.63 -81.95
C ASN A 955 -23.97 31.57 -80.83
N ALA A 956 -23.65 32.82 -81.17
CA ALA A 956 -23.30 33.86 -80.21
C ALA A 956 -24.50 34.29 -79.34
N GLU A 957 -25.73 34.15 -79.84
CA GLU A 957 -26.95 34.63 -79.16
C GLU A 957 -27.62 33.58 -78.25
N ASP A 958 -27.32 32.29 -78.44
CA ASP A 958 -27.86 31.19 -77.64
C ASP A 958 -26.74 30.20 -77.29
N ARG A 959 -26.31 30.25 -76.03
CA ARG A 959 -25.17 29.47 -75.50
C ARG A 959 -25.53 28.60 -74.31
N THR A 960 -26.81 28.37 -74.05
CA THR A 960 -27.24 27.52 -72.94
C THR A 960 -27.36 26.07 -73.37
N LEU A 961 -26.63 25.18 -72.70
CA LEU A 961 -26.74 23.74 -72.90
C LEU A 961 -27.45 23.11 -71.69
N GLY A 962 -28.50 22.33 -71.95
CA GLY A 962 -29.24 21.62 -70.90
C GLY A 962 -28.42 20.53 -70.18
N ALA A 963 -28.93 20.07 -69.04
CA ALA A 963 -28.32 19.06 -68.19
C ALA A 963 -28.03 17.72 -68.91
N ASN A 964 -27.02 17.01 -68.41
CA ASN A 964 -26.54 15.71 -68.90
C ASN A 964 -26.30 15.66 -70.43
N LYS A 965 -25.73 16.74 -70.97
CA LYS A 965 -25.32 16.86 -72.36
C LYS A 965 -23.83 17.17 -72.42
N ALA A 966 -23.27 17.15 -73.62
CA ALA A 966 -21.90 17.55 -73.83
C ALA A 966 -21.74 18.35 -75.13
N TYR A 967 -20.69 19.15 -75.17
CA TYR A 967 -20.25 19.91 -76.32
C TYR A 967 -18.80 19.56 -76.64
N LEU A 968 -18.37 19.84 -77.87
CA LEU A 968 -16.99 19.70 -78.29
C LEU A 968 -16.29 21.05 -78.10
N ALA A 969 -15.16 21.05 -77.39
CA ALA A 969 -14.36 22.26 -77.16
C ALA A 969 -13.07 22.18 -77.99
N LEU A 970 -12.85 23.20 -78.83
CA LEU A 970 -11.63 23.29 -79.65
C LEU A 970 -10.79 24.50 -79.27
N PRO A 971 -9.47 24.50 -79.54
CA PRO A 971 -8.63 25.68 -79.34
C PRO A 971 -9.18 26.90 -80.08
N THR A 972 -8.98 28.09 -79.53
CA THR A 972 -9.42 29.35 -80.16
C THR A 972 -8.73 29.63 -81.51
N SER A 973 -7.53 29.07 -81.71
CA SER A 973 -6.76 29.15 -82.98
C SER A 973 -7.49 28.53 -84.18
N VAL A 974 -8.42 27.62 -83.95
CA VAL A 974 -9.21 26.96 -85.01
C VAL A 974 -10.67 27.46 -85.08
N SER A 975 -10.95 28.65 -84.53
CA SER A 975 -12.30 29.26 -84.52
C SER A 975 -12.91 29.59 -85.89
N HIS A 976 -12.11 29.49 -86.97
CA HIS A 976 -12.56 29.65 -88.34
C HIS A 976 -13.37 28.44 -88.86
N ILE A 977 -13.19 27.26 -88.25
CA ILE A 977 -13.94 26.05 -88.58
C ILE A 977 -15.38 26.22 -88.10
N ARG A 978 -16.38 25.98 -88.96
CA ARG A 978 -17.80 26.18 -88.61
C ARG A 978 -18.53 24.89 -88.24
N SER A 979 -18.02 23.74 -88.71
CA SER A 979 -18.57 22.43 -88.41
C SER A 979 -17.50 21.35 -88.47
N ILE A 980 -17.57 20.36 -87.58
CA ILE A 980 -16.79 19.13 -87.62
C ILE A 980 -17.75 17.98 -87.92
N THR A 981 -17.59 17.28 -89.04
CA THR A 981 -18.55 16.23 -89.46
C THR A 981 -18.22 14.88 -88.83
N ILE A 982 -19.25 14.11 -88.45
CA ILE A 982 -19.10 12.73 -87.99
C ILE A 982 -19.16 11.82 -89.23
N GLY A 983 -18.02 11.22 -89.59
CA GLY A 983 -17.88 10.40 -90.80
C GLY A 983 -17.76 11.22 -92.08
N GLY A 984 -16.84 12.19 -92.10
CA GLY A 984 -16.67 13.15 -93.22
C GLY A 984 -16.49 12.51 -94.61
N PRO A 985 -16.62 13.29 -95.69
CA PRO A 985 -16.46 12.78 -97.05
C PRO A 985 -15.04 12.25 -97.28
N THR A 986 -14.90 10.96 -97.55
CA THR A 986 -13.66 10.34 -98.04
C THR A 986 -13.31 10.87 -99.42
N THR A 987 -12.38 11.82 -99.51
CA THR A 987 -11.62 12.08 -100.74
C THR A 987 -10.16 11.74 -100.50
N GLY A 988 -9.78 10.51 -100.85
CA GLY A 988 -8.39 10.00 -100.82
C GLY A 988 -8.30 8.48 -100.67
N ILE A 989 -8.44 7.73 -101.79
CA ILE A 989 -7.63 6.56 -102.23
C ILE A 989 -6.55 6.13 -101.19
N GLU A 990 -6.36 4.91 -100.66
CA GLU A 990 -6.84 3.50 -100.78
C GLU A 990 -6.73 2.89 -99.34
N ASP A 991 -7.13 1.66 -98.96
CA ASP A 991 -7.22 0.38 -99.67
C ASP A 991 -7.93 -0.66 -98.78
N SER A 992 -8.69 -1.56 -99.42
CA SER A 992 -8.90 -2.98 -99.03
C SER A 992 -9.70 -3.31 -97.72
N VAL A 993 -10.65 -4.24 -97.61
CA VAL A 993 -11.05 -5.46 -98.35
C VAL A 993 -12.51 -5.87 -97.98
N ALA A 994 -13.16 -6.62 -98.89
CA ALA A 994 -14.28 -7.58 -98.77
C ALA A 994 -15.72 -7.01 -98.79
N GLU A 995 -16.40 -6.99 -99.94
CA GLU A 995 -17.12 -8.08 -100.66
C GLU A 995 -18.57 -8.26 -100.18
N ASP A 996 -19.54 -7.94 -101.06
CA ASP A 996 -20.60 -8.90 -101.38
C ASP A 996 -21.24 -8.64 -102.75
N ALA A 997 -21.67 -9.74 -103.37
CA ALA A 997 -21.75 -9.97 -104.81
C ALA A 997 -22.87 -9.24 -105.59
N GLN A 998 -22.54 -8.79 -106.82
CA GLN A 998 -23.51 -8.75 -107.93
C GLN A 998 -22.89 -9.32 -109.22
N THR A 999 -23.72 -10.02 -109.98
CA THR A 999 -23.39 -10.74 -111.22
C THR A 999 -23.05 -9.75 -112.35
N GLU A 1000 -21.88 -9.90 -112.96
CA GLU A 1000 -21.32 -8.94 -113.94
C GLU A 1000 -21.76 -9.28 -115.38
N GLU A 1001 -22.17 -8.27 -116.16
CA GLU A 1001 -22.62 -8.41 -117.56
C GLU A 1001 -21.51 -8.00 -118.54
N TYR A 1002 -21.32 -8.77 -119.62
CA TYR A 1002 -20.30 -8.51 -120.64
C TYR A 1002 -20.91 -8.01 -121.94
N TYR A 1003 -20.20 -7.14 -122.65
CA TYR A 1003 -20.57 -6.60 -123.95
C TYR A 1003 -19.42 -6.79 -124.94
N ASP A 1004 -19.69 -7.18 -126.18
CA ASP A 1004 -18.63 -7.21 -127.21
C ASP A 1004 -18.17 -5.78 -127.58
N LEU A 1005 -17.09 -5.66 -128.34
CA LEU A 1005 -16.55 -4.34 -128.73
C LEU A 1005 -17.49 -3.54 -129.66
N GLN A 1006 -18.62 -4.12 -130.06
CA GLN A 1006 -19.70 -3.46 -130.81
C GLN A 1006 -20.86 -3.05 -129.89
N GLY A 1007 -20.75 -3.27 -128.58
CA GLY A 1007 -21.71 -2.83 -127.57
C GLY A 1007 -22.92 -3.74 -127.39
N ARG A 1008 -22.88 -4.99 -127.89
CA ARG A 1008 -23.96 -5.97 -127.69
C ARG A 1008 -23.68 -6.83 -126.46
N ARG A 1009 -24.70 -7.06 -125.64
CA ARG A 1009 -24.59 -7.89 -124.43
C ARG A 1009 -24.33 -9.36 -124.79
N VAL A 1010 -23.30 -9.95 -124.21
CA VAL A 1010 -22.86 -11.34 -124.40
C VAL A 1010 -22.96 -12.06 -123.06
N MET A 1011 -23.85 -13.05 -122.98
CA MET A 1011 -24.13 -13.75 -121.72
C MET A 1011 -23.06 -14.77 -121.33
N ASN A 1012 -22.39 -15.39 -122.31
CA ASN A 1012 -21.32 -16.37 -122.11
C ASN A 1012 -20.12 -16.02 -122.99
N PRO A 1013 -19.21 -15.14 -122.55
CA PRO A 1013 -18.07 -14.74 -123.36
C PRO A 1013 -17.09 -15.91 -123.57
N THR A 1014 -16.91 -16.34 -124.82
CA THR A 1014 -15.81 -17.24 -125.25
C THR A 1014 -14.57 -16.44 -125.58
N LYS A 1015 -13.43 -17.09 -125.86
CA LYS A 1015 -12.16 -16.44 -126.18
C LYS A 1015 -12.29 -15.17 -127.05
N GLY A 1016 -12.00 -13.99 -126.49
CA GLY A 1016 -12.18 -12.66 -127.09
C GLY A 1016 -12.14 -11.52 -126.07
N ILE A 1017 -12.10 -10.26 -126.53
CA ILE A 1017 -12.13 -9.07 -125.67
C ILE A 1017 -13.56 -8.54 -125.56
N TYR A 1018 -14.02 -8.33 -124.33
CA TYR A 1018 -15.34 -7.80 -123.99
C TYR A 1018 -15.20 -6.61 -123.04
N VAL A 1019 -16.29 -5.88 -122.82
CA VAL A 1019 -16.39 -4.73 -121.94
C VAL A 1019 -17.46 -5.04 -120.90
N THR A 1020 -17.16 -4.93 -119.61
CA THR A 1020 -18.20 -5.15 -118.58
C THR A 1020 -19.15 -3.96 -118.50
N LYS A 1021 -20.30 -4.10 -117.81
CA LYS A 1021 -21.30 -3.01 -117.66
C LYS A 1021 -20.69 -1.70 -117.12
N ASN A 1022 -19.58 -1.80 -116.39
CA ASN A 1022 -18.85 -0.67 -115.82
C ASN A 1022 -17.75 -0.11 -116.76
N GLY A 1023 -17.76 -0.49 -118.05
CA GLY A 1023 -16.87 0.07 -119.08
C GLY A 1023 -15.47 -0.51 -119.14
N LYS A 1024 -15.19 -1.59 -118.39
CA LYS A 1024 -13.85 -2.18 -118.26
C LYS A 1024 -13.60 -3.25 -119.32
N LYS A 1025 -12.53 -3.12 -120.12
CA LYS A 1025 -12.14 -4.12 -121.13
C LYS A 1025 -11.50 -5.34 -120.48
N VAL A 1026 -12.00 -6.53 -120.81
CA VAL A 1026 -11.60 -7.83 -120.25
C VAL A 1026 -11.42 -8.84 -121.38
N ILE A 1027 -10.33 -9.64 -121.32
CA ILE A 1027 -10.00 -10.61 -122.36
C ILE A 1027 -10.23 -12.03 -121.81
N PHE A 1028 -11.10 -12.78 -122.47
CA PHE A 1028 -11.28 -14.21 -122.25
C PHE A 1028 -10.36 -14.95 -123.21
N ASN A 1029 -9.57 -15.92 -122.73
CA ASN A 1029 -8.47 -16.50 -123.52
C ASN A 1029 -8.52 -18.02 -123.74
N LYS A 1030 -9.59 -18.70 -123.35
CA LYS A 1030 -9.91 -20.08 -123.70
C LYS A 1030 -11.41 -20.29 -123.79
#